data_AF-A0A1W0A1Y8-F1
#
_entry.id   AF-A0A1W0A1Y8-F1
#
_cell.length_a   1.000
_cell.length_b   1.000
_cell.length_c   1.000
_cell.angle_alpha   90.00
_cell.angle_beta   90.00
_cell.angle_gamma   90.00
#
_symmetry.space_group_name_H-M   'P 1'
#
loop_
_entity.id
_entity.type
_entity.pdbx_description
1 polymer ?
#
loop_
_entity_poly.entity_id
_entity_poly.type
_entity_poly.pdbx_seq_one_letter_code
_entity_poly.pdbx_strand_id
1 'polypeptide(L)'
;MSDDHANSCTFKHQSLCIFVIGASGDLAKKKTYPSLFDLFEHGFLPPHTIICGYARSKKSDDEFRSFISAYLKTKDEEKKSAFLNLCIYRSGAYDSVSDVGAVSKEMETLENATGLCIKNRLFYFAIPPNVFVPIGTSIKHSALSTQGWNRLIVEKPFGHDLNSFNELSRDMGALYSEDEIYRIDHYLGKEMVQNLMLLRFANNTFEPLWNRNYISSVMITFKENIGTQGRGGYFDSYGIIRDVMQNHLLQVLSLVAMEPPVRASGDDYSNFVRDEKVKVLKCIEPLSLENTVLGQYVGNNELNEVGYLEDPTVPADSVTPTFATVVMNVKNARWDGVPFIMKAGKALNDKKVEVRIQFKQAPGATHMFPGVEIPRNELVLRLQPNEAVYMKTNVKSPGLSTKPVASELDLSYNVRYADTYLPEAYTRLVLDVLRGKQATFVRDDELRAAWQIFTPLLNQIESQRLTPIPYVFGTRGPMESDNLVKKFGYEFHSGAYTKCETMADPCSCARVAELEEQVAHLQSQLLRYRRKYGNLDVLDPSKGLCTTRDDGLMPTQLESSSSTLVSSSVGKHVVLDYVADSPMFRKSLDGLDEAMSGLKGFMKELLVRAKDFVTAGNHWGEMETNLAGIYSTKHSRSLFTSCYSELGDLSTILNDFHDTLAQIQSSRHSFLLSVEALLYGPIENFCDQELKQAIELKKEMVKCGEEYEALLGKSLSKQTPFYSRSSSLSITSALDIVLDDNENTTSDDKLMQARCKFEVARFDCVRYFNMLDAKKKFVLLEAFNSTLYSYLGHFHACHELVKSIEPTLRTRQANLQEARNQFEKDGAMWAQQRDLLESRLSSAYPATLPVEIISTETAQGRLLSKAEKQGFLIVRSGMFPTKSWKRIWFQIHQGKLYSIKNQKDMELTLVSDLMVSKVRACQKSLPYTFEVLDNTQSKTILQATSDADMQSWIDAAQESTESMLGLQSHRAQVDPSQPDLVRQLMEDNAVCADCGQSPSEWVSINIGAFLCIECSGIHRSLGVHVSKVRSLILDSWDVSVLELLHHHLGNTNVNAIWEVALAPGWVKPTAQASRTEKEKWIKAKYEFRGFSEHVNVSMTGIVSRLFQAAKQGNIHDIMWCIAHGVDINSVQEATKDTALHLGAKAGHALCCEYLLQNGASQTLVDGENRLPSDVAKLAGFEHIKLMLLQRMRE
;
A
#
# COMPACT_ATOMS: atom_id res chain seq x y z
N MET A 1 -15.27 -17.24 -9.28
CA MET A 1 -15.69 -18.25 -8.30
C MET A 1 -16.50 -19.28 -9.06
N SER A 2 -16.02 -20.52 -9.16
CA SER A 2 -16.53 -21.54 -10.09
C SER A 2 -16.75 -22.87 -9.39
N ASP A 3 -17.97 -23.40 -9.52
CA ASP A 3 -18.49 -24.78 -9.38
C ASP A 3 -18.08 -25.68 -8.19
N ASP A 4 -16.83 -25.69 -7.71
CA ASP A 4 -16.37 -26.56 -6.61
C ASP A 4 -17.13 -26.33 -5.28
N HIS A 5 -17.77 -25.17 -5.09
CA HIS A 5 -18.59 -24.89 -3.92
C HIS A 5 -19.97 -25.59 -3.92
N ALA A 6 -20.46 -26.08 -5.07
CA ALA A 6 -21.74 -26.77 -5.15
C ALA A 6 -21.62 -28.21 -4.61
N ASN A 7 -20.67 -28.98 -5.13
CA ASN A 7 -20.52 -30.40 -4.78
C ASN A 7 -19.92 -30.63 -3.37
N SER A 8 -19.19 -29.65 -2.82
CA SER A 8 -18.45 -29.80 -1.54
C SER A 8 -19.27 -29.55 -0.26
N CYS A 9 -20.58 -29.34 -0.36
CA CYS A 9 -21.44 -28.96 0.77
C CYS A 9 -22.78 -29.75 0.83
N THR A 10 -22.76 -31.05 0.56
CA THR A 10 -23.94 -31.95 0.51
C THR A 10 -24.85 -31.89 1.75
N PHE A 11 -24.29 -31.60 2.93
CA PHE A 11 -25.03 -31.42 4.19
C PHE A 11 -26.01 -30.23 4.18
N LYS A 12 -25.93 -29.30 3.21
CA LYS A 12 -26.88 -28.17 3.10
C LYS A 12 -28.33 -28.57 2.80
N HIS A 13 -28.56 -29.77 2.27
CA HIS A 13 -29.88 -30.33 2.01
C HIS A 13 -30.33 -31.34 3.09
N GLN A 14 -29.72 -31.26 4.28
CA GLN A 14 -29.91 -32.18 5.39
C GLN A 14 -30.20 -31.37 6.67
N SER A 15 -30.89 -31.95 7.64
CA SER A 15 -31.12 -31.30 8.94
C SER A 15 -29.82 -31.33 9.76
N LEU A 16 -29.58 -30.29 10.55
CA LEU A 16 -28.38 -30.13 11.37
C LEU A 16 -28.74 -29.57 12.75
N CYS A 17 -28.52 -30.36 13.79
CA CYS A 17 -28.52 -29.90 15.17
C CYS A 17 -27.08 -29.73 15.67
N ILE A 18 -26.78 -28.56 16.22
CA ILE A 18 -25.49 -28.24 16.84
C ILE A 18 -25.72 -28.10 18.35
N PHE A 19 -25.26 -29.09 19.12
CA PHE A 19 -25.39 -29.13 20.57
C PHE A 19 -24.10 -28.62 21.21
N VAL A 20 -24.15 -27.41 21.78
CA VAL A 20 -23.00 -26.73 22.39
C VAL A 20 -23.00 -26.98 23.90
N ILE A 21 -22.26 -28.00 24.32
CA ILE A 21 -22.07 -28.37 25.72
C ILE A 21 -21.09 -27.36 26.33
N GLY A 22 -21.47 -26.75 27.45
CA GLY A 22 -20.72 -25.65 28.07
C GLY A 22 -21.08 -24.26 27.53
N ALA A 23 -22.28 -24.08 26.96
CA ALA A 23 -22.66 -22.84 26.28
C ALA A 23 -22.62 -21.55 27.13
N SER A 24 -22.69 -21.63 28.46
CA SER A 24 -22.48 -20.47 29.36
C SER A 24 -20.99 -20.15 29.63
N GLY A 25 -20.07 -20.93 29.04
CA GLY A 25 -18.62 -20.83 29.23
C GLY A 25 -17.95 -19.73 28.40
N ASP A 26 -16.71 -19.44 28.78
CA ASP A 26 -15.95 -18.31 28.22
C ASP A 26 -15.49 -18.58 26.78
N LEU A 27 -15.13 -19.82 26.45
CA LEU A 27 -14.82 -20.26 25.08
C LEU A 27 -16.06 -20.20 24.17
N ALA A 28 -17.20 -20.67 24.66
CA ALA A 28 -18.43 -20.75 23.89
C ALA A 28 -18.85 -19.36 23.37
N LYS A 29 -18.92 -18.36 24.25
CA LYS A 29 -19.31 -17.00 23.87
C LYS A 29 -18.22 -16.25 23.09
N LYS A 30 -16.92 -16.48 23.36
CA LYS A 30 -15.81 -15.73 22.72
C LYS A 30 -15.32 -16.33 21.39
N LYS A 31 -15.57 -17.61 21.11
CA LYS A 31 -15.15 -18.27 19.86
C LYS A 31 -16.23 -19.15 19.23
N THR A 32 -16.85 -20.08 19.95
CA THR A 32 -17.78 -21.06 19.35
C THR A 32 -19.00 -20.41 18.69
N TYR A 33 -19.77 -19.60 19.42
CA TYR A 33 -20.94 -18.90 18.86
C TYR A 33 -20.57 -17.85 17.80
N PRO A 34 -19.52 -17.02 17.96
CA PRO A 34 -19.03 -16.16 16.88
C PRO A 34 -18.67 -16.91 15.59
N SER A 35 -18.00 -18.06 15.67
CA SER A 35 -17.68 -18.87 14.47
C SER A 35 -18.88 -19.59 13.87
N LEU A 36 -19.88 -19.97 14.67
CA LEU A 36 -21.16 -20.48 14.14
C LEU A 36 -21.97 -19.36 13.45
N PHE A 37 -21.95 -18.15 14.00
CA PHE A 37 -22.58 -16.97 13.40
C PHE A 37 -21.90 -16.57 12.08
N ASP A 38 -20.58 -16.59 12.03
CA ASP A 38 -19.79 -16.34 10.82
C ASP A 38 -20.11 -17.35 9.69
N LEU A 39 -20.21 -18.65 10.03
CA LEU A 39 -20.69 -19.66 9.08
C LEU A 39 -22.15 -19.46 8.65
N PHE A 40 -23.01 -18.88 9.49
CA PHE A 40 -24.37 -18.51 9.12
C PHE A 40 -24.39 -17.29 8.20
N GLU A 41 -23.63 -16.24 8.53
CA GLU A 41 -23.55 -14.97 7.81
C GLU A 41 -23.04 -15.15 6.37
N HIS A 42 -22.08 -16.05 6.18
CA HIS A 42 -21.55 -16.48 4.89
C HIS A 42 -22.36 -17.60 4.21
N GLY A 43 -23.46 -18.06 4.81
CA GLY A 43 -24.36 -19.06 4.23
C GLY A 43 -23.76 -20.46 4.09
N PHE A 44 -22.84 -20.84 4.97
CA PHE A 44 -22.27 -22.19 5.05
C PHE A 44 -23.09 -23.15 5.92
N LEU A 45 -23.85 -22.66 6.90
CA LEU A 45 -24.83 -23.48 7.63
C LEU A 45 -26.07 -23.81 6.76
N PRO A 46 -26.70 -25.00 6.90
CA PRO A 46 -28.01 -25.29 6.35
C PRO A 46 -29.10 -24.31 6.83
N PRO A 47 -30.12 -23.95 6.02
CA PRO A 47 -31.21 -23.08 6.44
C PRO A 47 -32.02 -23.59 7.64
N HIS A 48 -32.05 -24.91 7.83
CA HIS A 48 -32.78 -25.60 8.90
C HIS A 48 -31.87 -26.00 10.08
N THR A 49 -30.82 -25.21 10.35
CA THR A 49 -29.91 -25.48 11.46
C THR A 49 -30.51 -25.06 12.80
N ILE A 50 -30.43 -25.93 13.79
CA ILE A 50 -30.83 -25.66 15.18
C ILE A 50 -29.57 -25.64 16.06
N ILE A 51 -29.42 -24.62 16.93
CA ILE A 51 -28.25 -24.51 17.81
C ILE A 51 -28.72 -24.54 19.26
N CYS A 52 -28.53 -25.67 19.93
CA CYS A 52 -28.91 -25.85 21.33
C CYS A 52 -27.70 -25.65 22.25
N GLY A 53 -27.74 -24.64 23.10
CA GLY A 53 -26.77 -24.41 24.16
C GLY A 53 -27.13 -25.16 25.44
N TYR A 54 -26.15 -25.80 26.09
CA TYR A 54 -26.37 -26.60 27.30
C TYR A 54 -25.33 -26.34 28.37
N ALA A 55 -25.76 -26.09 29.61
CA ALA A 55 -24.89 -26.08 30.79
C ALA A 55 -25.69 -26.27 32.09
N ARG A 56 -24.98 -26.36 33.22
CA ARG A 56 -25.59 -26.40 34.57
C ARG A 56 -26.24 -25.09 35.01
N SER A 57 -25.88 -23.96 34.36
CA SER A 57 -26.45 -22.64 34.66
C SER A 57 -27.91 -22.58 34.23
N LYS A 58 -28.79 -21.99 35.04
CA LYS A 58 -30.17 -21.69 34.62
C LYS A 58 -30.18 -20.36 33.87
N LYS A 59 -30.77 -20.36 32.67
CA LYS A 59 -31.09 -19.18 31.85
C LYS A 59 -32.35 -19.44 31.02
N SER A 60 -33.08 -18.39 30.66
CA SER A 60 -34.06 -18.45 29.57
C SER A 60 -33.38 -18.37 28.19
N ASP A 61 -34.13 -18.67 27.13
CA ASP A 61 -33.67 -18.50 25.75
C ASP A 61 -33.26 -17.04 25.47
N ASP A 62 -34.00 -16.06 25.99
CA ASP A 62 -33.74 -14.63 25.74
C ASP A 62 -32.57 -14.08 26.58
N GLU A 63 -32.42 -14.54 27.83
CA GLU A 63 -31.21 -14.27 28.63
C GLU A 63 -29.96 -14.87 27.99
N PHE A 64 -30.08 -16.03 27.33
CA PHE A 64 -28.99 -16.66 26.63
C PHE A 64 -28.66 -15.95 25.30
N ARG A 65 -29.67 -15.59 24.51
CA ARG A 65 -29.52 -14.78 23.30
C ARG A 65 -28.84 -13.45 23.59
N SER A 66 -29.27 -12.74 24.63
CA SER A 66 -28.63 -11.50 25.07
C SER A 66 -27.16 -11.71 25.47
N PHE A 67 -26.87 -12.82 26.18
CA PHE A 67 -25.52 -13.18 26.62
C PHE A 67 -24.56 -13.50 25.46
N ILE A 68 -25.01 -14.16 24.39
CA ILE A 68 -24.16 -14.42 23.21
C ILE A 68 -24.13 -13.24 22.23
N SER A 69 -25.22 -12.47 22.09
CA SER A 69 -25.35 -11.34 21.15
C SER A 69 -24.25 -10.29 21.31
N ALA A 70 -23.83 -10.03 22.55
CA ALA A 70 -22.73 -9.10 22.88
C ALA A 70 -21.36 -9.49 22.29
N TYR A 71 -21.20 -10.74 21.83
CA TYR A 71 -19.97 -11.24 21.19
C TYR A 71 -20.13 -11.47 19.68
N LEU A 72 -21.33 -11.31 19.12
CA LEU A 72 -21.59 -11.44 17.68
C LEU A 72 -21.34 -10.10 16.98
N LYS A 73 -20.19 -9.99 16.30
CA LYS A 73 -19.78 -8.81 15.53
C LYS A 73 -20.30 -8.89 14.09
N THR A 74 -21.22 -8.02 13.73
CA THR A 74 -21.64 -7.76 12.35
C THR A 74 -22.22 -6.34 12.24
N LYS A 75 -22.53 -5.91 11.01
CA LYS A 75 -23.38 -4.75 10.69
C LYS A 75 -24.79 -5.17 10.25
N ASP A 76 -25.04 -6.47 10.10
CA ASP A 76 -26.27 -7.07 9.63
C ASP A 76 -27.09 -7.59 10.82
N GLU A 77 -27.75 -6.66 11.53
CA GLU A 77 -28.56 -6.99 12.71
C GLU A 77 -29.80 -7.84 12.36
N GLU A 78 -30.24 -7.86 11.09
CA GLU A 78 -31.26 -8.80 10.62
C GLU A 78 -30.73 -10.25 10.63
N LYS A 79 -29.55 -10.50 10.05
CA LYS A 79 -28.89 -11.81 10.15
C LYS A 79 -28.56 -12.20 11.58
N LYS A 80 -28.09 -11.26 12.40
CA LYS A 80 -27.79 -11.51 13.82
C LYS A 80 -29.05 -11.91 14.58
N SER A 81 -30.17 -11.21 14.38
CA SER A 81 -31.47 -11.57 14.94
C SER A 81 -31.95 -12.94 14.44
N ALA A 82 -31.80 -13.23 13.14
CA ALA A 82 -32.15 -14.52 12.56
C ALA A 82 -31.33 -15.68 13.18
N PHE A 83 -30.01 -15.51 13.34
CA PHE A 83 -29.13 -16.48 13.98
C PHE A 83 -29.46 -16.69 15.46
N LEU A 84 -29.74 -15.60 16.20
CA LEU A 84 -30.16 -15.68 17.61
C LEU A 84 -31.48 -16.44 17.77
N ASN A 85 -32.39 -16.37 16.78
CA ASN A 85 -33.62 -17.17 16.76
C ASN A 85 -33.36 -18.67 16.53
N LEU A 86 -32.28 -19.06 15.83
CA LEU A 86 -31.83 -20.47 15.73
C LEU A 86 -31.22 -20.99 17.05
N CYS A 87 -30.84 -20.08 17.96
CA CYS A 87 -30.27 -20.42 19.25
C CYS A 87 -31.38 -20.65 20.30
N ILE A 88 -31.30 -21.81 20.96
CA ILE A 88 -32.08 -22.18 22.15
C ILE A 88 -31.13 -22.62 23.28
N TYR A 89 -31.59 -22.63 24.53
CA TYR A 89 -30.79 -22.91 25.71
C TYR A 89 -31.53 -23.80 26.72
N ARG A 90 -30.90 -24.89 27.16
CA ARG A 90 -31.48 -25.79 28.16
C ARG A 90 -30.48 -26.05 29.29
N SER A 91 -30.96 -26.05 30.54
CA SER A 91 -30.12 -26.24 31.72
C SER A 91 -30.19 -27.66 32.25
N GLY A 92 -29.05 -28.30 32.53
CA GLY A 92 -29.01 -29.65 33.09
C GLY A 92 -27.63 -30.11 33.57
N ALA A 93 -27.58 -31.29 34.16
CA ALA A 93 -26.36 -31.93 34.66
C ALA A 93 -25.65 -32.76 33.56
N TYR A 94 -24.33 -32.64 33.47
CA TYR A 94 -23.54 -33.25 32.39
C TYR A 94 -23.46 -34.78 32.45
N ASP A 95 -23.75 -35.36 33.61
CA ASP A 95 -23.79 -36.78 33.94
C ASP A 95 -25.22 -37.35 33.94
N SER A 96 -26.25 -36.52 33.70
CA SER A 96 -27.64 -36.96 33.65
C SER A 96 -28.07 -37.37 32.24
N VAL A 97 -28.18 -38.69 32.02
CA VAL A 97 -28.83 -39.29 30.84
C VAL A 97 -30.28 -38.80 30.68
N SER A 98 -30.96 -38.48 31.79
CA SER A 98 -32.33 -37.96 31.77
C SER A 98 -32.39 -36.54 31.21
N ASP A 99 -31.49 -35.66 31.64
CA ASP A 99 -31.46 -34.26 31.21
C ASP A 99 -31.06 -34.17 29.74
N VAL A 100 -30.01 -34.92 29.34
CA VAL A 100 -29.52 -34.99 27.96
C VAL A 100 -30.55 -35.64 27.04
N GLY A 101 -31.25 -36.69 27.51
CA GLY A 101 -32.35 -37.33 26.76
C GLY A 101 -33.61 -36.45 26.63
N ALA A 102 -33.87 -35.54 27.58
CA ALA A 102 -34.94 -34.55 27.43
C ALA A 102 -34.61 -33.56 26.30
N VAL A 103 -33.36 -33.07 26.23
CA VAL A 103 -32.92 -32.19 25.14
C VAL A 103 -32.87 -32.93 23.79
N SER A 104 -32.51 -34.22 23.75
CA SER A 104 -32.61 -35.01 22.50
C SER A 104 -34.02 -35.04 21.96
N LYS A 105 -35.04 -35.29 22.79
CA LYS A 105 -36.45 -35.31 22.35
C LYS A 105 -36.93 -33.97 21.79
N GLU A 106 -36.42 -32.86 22.33
CA GLU A 106 -36.66 -31.54 21.77
C GLU A 106 -35.97 -31.36 20.41
N MET A 107 -34.69 -31.74 20.29
CA MET A 107 -33.97 -31.74 19.01
C MET A 107 -34.66 -32.66 17.97
N GLU A 108 -35.09 -33.86 18.34
CA GLU A 108 -35.85 -34.79 17.47
C GLU A 108 -37.16 -34.16 16.98
N THR A 109 -37.86 -33.43 17.84
CA THR A 109 -39.11 -32.74 17.50
C THR A 109 -38.86 -31.63 16.47
N LEU A 110 -37.81 -30.82 16.67
CA LEU A 110 -37.41 -29.75 15.76
C LEU A 110 -36.84 -30.30 14.44
N GLU A 111 -36.04 -31.37 14.48
CA GLU A 111 -35.54 -32.09 13.30
C GLU A 111 -36.68 -32.66 12.46
N ASN A 112 -37.66 -33.31 13.10
CA ASN A 112 -38.86 -33.84 12.43
C ASN A 112 -39.67 -32.71 11.75
N ALA A 113 -39.78 -31.54 12.37
CA ALA A 113 -40.46 -30.38 11.81
C ALA A 113 -39.79 -29.83 10.53
N THR A 114 -38.52 -30.17 10.24
CA THR A 114 -37.87 -29.80 8.98
C THR A 114 -38.35 -30.62 7.76
N GLY A 115 -38.97 -31.78 7.99
CA GLY A 115 -39.34 -32.72 6.92
C GLY A 115 -38.16 -33.42 6.22
N LEU A 116 -36.92 -33.17 6.63
CA LEU A 116 -35.72 -33.74 6.00
C LEU A 116 -35.42 -35.15 6.54
N CYS A 117 -35.14 -36.07 5.62
CA CYS A 117 -34.90 -37.49 5.95
C CYS A 117 -33.54 -37.73 6.63
N ILE A 118 -32.54 -36.87 6.38
CA ILE A 118 -31.20 -36.99 6.96
C ILE A 118 -31.04 -35.96 8.09
N LYS A 119 -30.63 -36.42 9.26
CA LYS A 119 -30.52 -35.64 10.50
C LYS A 119 -29.14 -35.78 11.13
N ASN A 120 -28.31 -34.75 10.97
CA ASN A 120 -26.94 -34.74 11.45
C ASN A 120 -26.83 -34.04 12.80
N ARG A 121 -25.97 -34.56 13.69
CA ARG A 121 -25.72 -33.96 15.01
C ARG A 121 -24.24 -33.66 15.23
N LEU A 122 -23.96 -32.40 15.52
CA LEU A 122 -22.65 -31.91 15.91
C LEU A 122 -22.64 -31.57 17.40
N PHE A 123 -21.84 -32.30 18.17
CA PHE A 123 -21.64 -32.07 19.60
C PHE A 123 -20.36 -31.25 19.78
N TYR A 124 -20.43 -30.10 20.45
CA TYR A 124 -19.27 -29.24 20.74
C TYR A 124 -19.01 -29.21 22.24
N PHE A 125 -17.89 -29.77 22.71
CA PHE A 125 -17.53 -29.81 24.13
C PHE A 125 -16.71 -28.58 24.54
N ALA A 126 -17.36 -27.44 24.74
CA ALA A 126 -16.77 -26.22 25.30
C ALA A 126 -16.69 -26.29 26.86
N ILE A 127 -16.15 -27.40 27.37
CA ILE A 127 -16.12 -27.80 28.80
C ILE A 127 -14.73 -28.31 29.22
N PRO A 128 -14.42 -28.37 30.53
CA PRO A 128 -13.19 -28.98 31.02
C PRO A 128 -13.10 -30.50 30.74
N PRO A 129 -11.90 -31.08 30.54
CA PRO A 129 -11.75 -32.48 30.11
C PRO A 129 -12.30 -33.53 31.07
N ASN A 130 -12.29 -33.27 32.38
CA ASN A 130 -12.86 -34.17 33.39
C ASN A 130 -14.38 -34.35 33.28
N VAL A 131 -15.05 -33.56 32.42
CA VAL A 131 -16.47 -33.67 32.11
C VAL A 131 -16.71 -34.42 30.78
N PHE A 132 -15.70 -34.61 29.93
CA PHE A 132 -15.84 -35.24 28.60
C PHE A 132 -16.44 -36.64 28.65
N VAL A 133 -15.92 -37.54 29.49
CA VAL A 133 -16.40 -38.92 29.59
C VAL A 133 -17.83 -38.99 30.18
N PRO A 134 -18.18 -38.27 31.27
CA PRO A 134 -19.57 -38.16 31.73
C PRO A 134 -20.59 -37.70 30.67
N ILE A 135 -20.33 -36.59 29.97
CA ILE A 135 -21.29 -36.09 28.96
C ILE A 135 -21.28 -36.93 27.69
N GLY A 136 -20.13 -37.48 27.29
CA GLY A 136 -20.02 -38.45 26.21
C GLY A 136 -20.85 -39.70 26.50
N THR A 137 -20.80 -40.21 27.74
CA THR A 137 -21.62 -41.35 28.18
C THR A 137 -23.11 -41.01 28.13
N SER A 138 -23.52 -39.82 28.58
CA SER A 138 -24.92 -39.39 28.51
C SER A 138 -25.41 -39.24 27.07
N ILE A 139 -24.64 -38.59 26.20
CA ILE A 139 -24.96 -38.40 24.78
C ILE A 139 -25.03 -39.75 24.05
N LYS A 140 -24.08 -40.68 24.31
CA LYS A 140 -24.05 -42.00 23.68
C LYS A 140 -25.29 -42.84 23.99
N HIS A 141 -25.87 -42.69 25.18
CA HIS A 141 -27.09 -43.40 25.58
C HIS A 141 -28.39 -42.76 25.06
N SER A 142 -28.45 -41.41 24.96
CA SER A 142 -29.75 -40.73 24.81
C SER A 142 -29.81 -39.55 23.85
N ALA A 143 -28.76 -39.25 23.07
CA ALA A 143 -28.78 -38.09 22.17
C ALA A 143 -28.13 -38.28 20.78
N LEU A 144 -27.73 -39.49 20.38
CA LEU A 144 -27.26 -39.74 19.01
C LEU A 144 -28.43 -39.82 18.00
N SER A 145 -28.21 -39.29 16.80
CA SER A 145 -29.09 -39.51 15.64
C SER A 145 -28.86 -40.90 15.04
N THR A 146 -29.93 -41.56 14.62
CA THR A 146 -29.92 -42.80 13.82
C THR A 146 -30.13 -42.55 12.33
N GLN A 147 -30.33 -41.29 11.92
CA GLN A 147 -30.74 -40.89 10.57
C GLN A 147 -29.72 -39.95 9.90
N GLY A 148 -28.50 -39.86 10.41
CA GLY A 148 -27.41 -39.05 9.84
C GLY A 148 -26.12 -39.26 10.61
N TRP A 149 -25.10 -38.45 10.34
CA TRP A 149 -23.84 -38.55 11.08
C TRP A 149 -23.93 -37.92 12.47
N ASN A 150 -23.14 -38.46 13.40
CA ASN A 150 -22.86 -37.88 14.69
C ASN A 150 -21.37 -37.49 14.69
N ARG A 151 -21.02 -36.25 15.06
CA ARG A 151 -19.63 -35.78 15.14
C ARG A 151 -19.42 -34.99 16.42
N LEU A 152 -18.26 -35.19 17.03
CA LEU A 152 -17.92 -34.68 18.36
C LEU A 152 -16.64 -33.85 18.30
N ILE A 153 -16.77 -32.53 18.49
CA ILE A 153 -15.66 -31.61 18.70
C ILE A 153 -15.26 -31.63 20.19
N VAL A 154 -13.97 -31.87 20.45
CA VAL A 154 -13.36 -31.78 21.78
C VAL A 154 -12.15 -30.84 21.77
N GLU A 155 -11.98 -30.14 22.89
CA GLU A 155 -10.99 -29.06 23.08
C GLU A 155 -9.81 -29.50 23.95
N LYS A 156 -8.66 -28.82 23.80
CA LYS A 156 -7.49 -29.05 24.67
C LYS A 156 -7.78 -28.59 26.11
N PRO A 157 -7.16 -29.17 27.16
CA PRO A 157 -6.04 -30.11 27.11
C PRO A 157 -6.46 -31.59 27.02
N PHE A 158 -5.73 -32.36 26.20
CA PHE A 158 -5.92 -33.80 26.01
C PHE A 158 -4.96 -34.59 26.92
N GLY A 159 -5.28 -34.63 28.22
CA GLY A 159 -4.35 -35.08 29.26
C GLY A 159 -3.31 -34.02 29.64
N HIS A 160 -2.44 -34.36 30.58
CA HIS A 160 -1.27 -33.55 30.98
C HIS A 160 0.06 -34.32 30.85
N ASP A 161 -0.01 -35.61 30.55
CA ASP A 161 1.11 -36.51 30.30
C ASP A 161 0.63 -37.69 29.42
N LEU A 162 1.54 -38.61 29.07
CA LEU A 162 1.20 -39.81 28.31
C LEU A 162 0.20 -40.73 29.03
N ASN A 163 0.21 -40.81 30.37
CA ASN A 163 -0.67 -41.72 31.11
C ASN A 163 -2.11 -41.21 31.14
N SER A 164 -2.31 -39.97 31.59
CA SER A 164 -3.61 -39.31 31.61
C SER A 164 -4.21 -39.14 30.21
N PHE A 165 -3.37 -38.97 29.17
CA PHE A 165 -3.84 -39.06 27.79
C PHE A 165 -4.30 -40.47 27.42
N ASN A 166 -3.54 -41.53 27.74
CA ASN A 166 -3.93 -42.90 27.43
C ASN A 166 -5.23 -43.32 28.15
N GLU A 167 -5.47 -42.84 29.36
CA GLU A 167 -6.74 -43.05 30.08
C GLU A 167 -7.91 -42.34 29.37
N LEU A 168 -7.78 -41.04 29.09
CA LEU A 168 -8.79 -40.27 28.36
C LEU A 168 -9.06 -40.84 26.95
N SER A 169 -8.01 -41.29 26.26
CA SER A 169 -8.04 -41.96 24.96
C SER A 169 -8.85 -43.26 25.02
N ARG A 170 -8.53 -44.15 25.97
CA ARG A 170 -9.24 -45.41 26.21
C ARG A 170 -10.73 -45.17 26.50
N ASP A 171 -11.02 -44.24 27.40
CA ASP A 171 -12.37 -44.06 27.92
C ASP A 171 -13.28 -43.31 26.92
N MET A 172 -12.73 -42.40 26.11
CA MET A 172 -13.46 -41.81 24.98
C MET A 172 -13.58 -42.76 23.80
N GLY A 173 -12.54 -43.56 23.50
CA GLY A 173 -12.55 -44.56 22.42
C GLY A 173 -13.49 -45.74 22.68
N ALA A 174 -13.85 -46.01 23.93
CA ALA A 174 -14.92 -46.94 24.30
C ALA A 174 -16.33 -46.40 23.99
N LEU A 175 -16.47 -45.07 23.81
CA LEU A 175 -17.74 -44.39 23.56
C LEU A 175 -17.91 -43.97 22.09
N TYR A 176 -16.83 -43.57 21.40
CA TYR A 176 -16.87 -43.02 20.04
C TYR A 176 -15.72 -43.54 19.18
N SER A 177 -16.00 -43.76 17.91
CA SER A 177 -14.99 -44.10 16.89
C SER A 177 -14.17 -42.88 16.48
N GLU A 178 -12.96 -43.12 15.96
CA GLU A 178 -12.03 -42.04 15.61
C GLU A 178 -12.57 -41.10 14.50
N ASP A 179 -13.43 -41.60 13.61
CA ASP A 179 -14.09 -40.80 12.56
C ASP A 179 -15.23 -39.92 13.11
N GLU A 180 -15.74 -40.21 14.30
CA GLU A 180 -16.69 -39.37 15.04
C GLU A 180 -15.98 -38.25 15.83
N ILE A 181 -14.71 -38.40 16.21
CA ILE A 181 -13.98 -37.48 17.12
C ILE A 181 -13.14 -36.45 16.36
N TYR A 182 -13.31 -35.17 16.69
CA TYR A 182 -12.63 -34.02 16.09
C TYR A 182 -11.90 -33.25 17.19
N ARG A 183 -10.64 -33.62 17.45
CA ARG A 183 -9.78 -32.98 18.47
C ARG A 183 -9.19 -31.69 17.92
N ILE A 184 -9.62 -30.55 18.46
CA ILE A 184 -9.17 -29.24 18.00
C ILE A 184 -7.73 -28.97 18.47
N ASP A 185 -6.86 -28.73 17.48
CA ASP A 185 -5.78 -27.76 17.62
C ASP A 185 -6.10 -26.57 16.68
N HIS A 186 -6.39 -25.42 17.26
CA HIS A 186 -6.78 -24.23 16.49
C HIS A 186 -5.65 -23.65 15.62
N TYR A 187 -4.40 -24.10 15.73
CA TYR A 187 -3.36 -23.73 14.76
C TYR A 187 -3.55 -24.42 13.41
N LEU A 188 -4.14 -25.63 13.36
CA LEU A 188 -4.47 -26.32 12.11
C LEU A 188 -5.58 -25.62 11.29
N GLY A 189 -6.36 -24.74 11.94
CA GLY A 189 -7.35 -23.88 11.28
C GLY A 189 -6.80 -22.58 10.69
N LYS A 190 -5.52 -22.24 10.95
CA LYS A 190 -4.89 -21.00 10.46
C LYS A 190 -4.46 -21.10 9.00
N GLU A 191 -4.70 -20.04 8.25
CA GLU A 191 -4.38 -19.91 6.82
C GLU A 191 -2.96 -20.39 6.47
N MET A 192 -1.95 -19.82 7.15
CA MET A 192 -0.55 -20.09 6.86
C MET A 192 -0.09 -21.49 7.26
N VAL A 193 -0.80 -22.15 8.18
CA VAL A 193 -0.54 -23.54 8.58
C VAL A 193 -1.11 -24.51 7.56
N GLN A 194 -2.28 -24.20 6.98
CA GLN A 194 -2.84 -24.98 5.86
C GLN A 194 -2.02 -24.78 4.57
N ASN A 195 -1.53 -23.56 4.33
CA ASN A 195 -0.71 -23.26 3.15
C ASN A 195 0.64 -24.01 3.12
N LEU A 196 1.14 -24.53 4.25
CA LEU A 196 2.34 -25.39 4.27
C LEU A 196 2.22 -26.58 3.30
N MET A 197 1.04 -27.20 3.18
CA MET A 197 0.83 -28.34 2.29
C MET A 197 1.00 -27.96 0.80
N LEU A 198 0.47 -26.80 0.40
CA LEU A 198 0.58 -26.28 -0.96
C LEU A 198 2.00 -25.76 -1.25
N LEU A 199 2.56 -24.97 -0.33
CA LEU A 199 3.91 -24.41 -0.46
C LEU A 199 4.96 -25.51 -0.62
N ARG A 200 4.82 -26.63 0.09
CA ARG A 200 5.75 -27.77 0.00
C ARG A 200 5.54 -28.63 -1.23
N PHE A 201 4.31 -29.08 -1.49
CA PHE A 201 4.07 -30.18 -2.43
C PHE A 201 3.51 -29.76 -3.80
N ALA A 202 3.04 -28.52 -3.96
CA ALA A 202 2.60 -28.00 -5.26
C ALA A 202 3.67 -27.15 -5.98
N ASN A 203 4.83 -26.93 -5.37
CA ASN A 203 5.86 -26.01 -5.86
C ASN A 203 7.19 -26.74 -6.12
N ASN A 204 7.53 -26.92 -7.40
CA ASN A 204 8.78 -27.55 -7.84
C ASN A 204 10.05 -26.77 -7.41
N THR A 205 9.90 -25.50 -7.02
CA THR A 205 10.98 -24.69 -6.43
C THR A 205 11.31 -25.09 -5.00
N PHE A 206 10.33 -25.58 -4.23
CA PHE A 206 10.48 -25.80 -2.78
C PHE A 206 10.72 -27.27 -2.41
N GLU A 207 10.02 -28.25 -3.03
CA GLU A 207 10.19 -29.67 -2.66
C GLU A 207 11.65 -30.16 -2.76
N PRO A 208 12.41 -29.89 -3.86
CA PRO A 208 13.78 -30.38 -3.99
C PRO A 208 14.75 -29.77 -2.98
N LEU A 209 14.41 -28.59 -2.42
CA LEU A 209 15.17 -27.92 -1.36
C LEU A 209 14.76 -28.39 0.04
N TRP A 210 13.66 -29.14 0.18
CA TRP A 210 13.02 -29.45 1.47
C TRP A 210 13.63 -30.68 2.16
N ASN A 211 14.95 -30.70 2.32
CA ASN A 211 15.70 -31.81 2.89
C ASN A 211 17.08 -31.40 3.43
N ARG A 212 17.72 -32.31 4.16
CA ARG A 212 19.05 -32.20 4.80
C ARG A 212 20.21 -31.80 3.89
N ASN A 213 20.09 -31.88 2.57
CA ASN A 213 21.17 -31.44 1.67
C ASN A 213 21.22 -29.92 1.57
N TYR A 214 20.07 -29.25 1.69
CA TYR A 214 19.94 -27.79 1.52
C TYR A 214 19.55 -27.08 2.81
N ILE A 215 18.73 -27.68 3.69
CA ILE A 215 18.34 -27.09 4.96
C ILE A 215 19.44 -27.33 6.01
N SER A 216 19.77 -26.28 6.78
CA SER A 216 20.71 -26.37 7.91
C SER A 216 20.00 -26.47 9.27
N SER A 217 18.85 -25.81 9.44
CA SER A 217 18.03 -25.89 10.65
C SER A 217 16.61 -25.40 10.37
N VAL A 218 15.66 -25.85 11.20
CA VAL A 218 14.26 -25.38 11.20
C VAL A 218 13.97 -24.79 12.57
N MET A 219 13.49 -23.55 12.64
CA MET A 219 13.07 -22.90 13.87
C MET A 219 11.58 -22.58 13.81
N ILE A 220 10.83 -22.97 14.85
CA ILE A 220 9.42 -22.68 15.03
C ILE A 220 9.31 -21.85 16.31
N THR A 221 8.87 -20.60 16.16
CA THR A 221 8.84 -19.62 17.25
C THR A 221 7.40 -19.24 17.58
N PHE A 222 7.05 -19.19 18.86
CA PHE A 222 5.84 -18.58 19.40
C PHE A 222 6.21 -17.57 20.49
N LYS A 223 5.59 -16.41 20.45
CA LYS A 223 5.81 -15.32 21.38
C LYS A 223 4.50 -14.59 21.66
N GLU A 224 4.27 -14.30 22.93
CA GLU A 224 3.23 -13.38 23.40
C GLU A 224 3.88 -12.26 24.19
N ASN A 225 3.48 -11.02 23.90
CA ASN A 225 3.89 -9.81 24.64
C ASN A 225 3.05 -9.54 25.89
N ILE A 226 2.24 -10.52 26.30
CA ILE A 226 1.43 -10.50 27.52
C ILE A 226 1.91 -11.58 28.49
N GLY A 227 1.80 -11.32 29.79
CA GLY A 227 2.00 -12.32 30.85
C GLY A 227 0.80 -13.26 31.01
N THR A 228 0.60 -13.81 32.22
CA THR A 228 -0.55 -14.69 32.53
C THR A 228 -1.86 -13.96 32.81
N GLN A 229 -1.83 -12.63 32.96
CA GLN A 229 -3.01 -11.75 33.10
C GLN A 229 -4.04 -12.25 34.14
N GLY A 230 -3.59 -12.54 35.36
CA GLY A 230 -4.44 -12.99 36.46
C GLY A 230 -4.99 -14.41 36.30
N ARG A 231 -4.48 -15.18 35.33
CA ARG A 231 -4.70 -16.63 35.20
C ARG A 231 -3.47 -17.44 35.61
N GLY A 232 -2.54 -16.85 36.36
CA GLY A 232 -1.26 -17.44 36.73
C GLY A 232 -1.39 -18.86 37.30
N GLY A 233 -2.26 -19.07 38.28
CA GLY A 233 -2.49 -20.38 38.92
C GLY A 233 -3.11 -21.44 38.02
N TYR A 234 -3.88 -21.06 36.98
CA TYR A 234 -4.30 -22.03 35.96
C TYR A 234 -3.11 -22.41 35.07
N PHE A 235 -2.30 -21.43 34.65
CA PHE A 235 -1.12 -21.68 33.82
C PHE A 235 -0.04 -22.48 34.56
N ASP A 236 0.08 -22.27 35.88
CA ASP A 236 1.04 -22.97 36.77
C ASP A 236 0.89 -24.49 36.70
N SER A 237 -0.35 -24.98 36.58
CA SER A 237 -0.66 -26.42 36.45
C SER A 237 -0.27 -27.05 35.10
N TYR A 238 0.26 -26.27 34.15
CA TYR A 238 0.58 -26.75 32.80
C TYR A 238 1.97 -26.32 32.30
N GLY A 239 2.33 -25.05 32.49
CA GLY A 239 3.53 -24.43 31.91
C GLY A 239 3.49 -24.26 30.40
N ILE A 240 4.44 -23.49 29.85
CA ILE A 240 4.49 -23.14 28.42
C ILE A 240 4.61 -24.37 27.49
N ILE A 241 5.23 -25.44 28.00
CA ILE A 241 5.47 -26.67 27.23
C ILE A 241 4.14 -27.36 26.91
N ARG A 242 3.24 -27.49 27.89
CA ARG A 242 1.89 -28.07 27.69
C ARG A 242 0.91 -27.08 27.07
N ASP A 243 1.00 -25.79 27.38
CA ASP A 243 0.11 -24.77 26.78
C ASP A 243 0.38 -24.62 25.27
N VAL A 244 1.64 -24.70 24.80
CA VAL A 244 1.99 -24.30 23.43
C VAL A 244 2.89 -25.27 22.67
N MET A 245 3.91 -25.86 23.30
CA MET A 245 4.90 -26.66 22.55
C MET A 245 4.40 -28.03 22.13
N GLN A 246 3.78 -28.78 23.06
CA GLN A 246 3.33 -30.16 22.86
C GLN A 246 2.24 -30.30 21.80
N ASN A 247 1.42 -29.25 21.64
CA ASN A 247 0.35 -29.15 20.66
C ASN A 247 0.75 -28.21 19.52
N HIS A 248 0.54 -26.90 19.66
CA HIS A 248 0.59 -25.95 18.55
C HIS A 248 1.88 -25.97 17.74
N LEU A 249 3.06 -26.00 18.39
CA LEU A 249 4.34 -26.02 17.65
C LEU A 249 4.67 -27.39 17.07
N LEU A 250 4.35 -28.48 17.77
CA LEU A 250 4.54 -29.82 17.25
C LEU A 250 3.61 -30.14 16.07
N GLN A 251 2.38 -29.61 16.07
CA GLN A 251 1.48 -29.69 14.94
C GLN A 251 2.05 -29.00 13.69
N VAL A 252 2.56 -27.77 13.85
CA VAL A 252 3.26 -27.06 12.77
C VAL A 252 4.53 -27.82 12.33
N LEU A 253 5.30 -28.38 13.28
CA LEU A 253 6.48 -29.20 12.99
C LEU A 253 6.13 -30.41 12.12
N SER A 254 5.06 -31.13 12.45
CA SER A 254 4.62 -32.30 11.67
C SER A 254 4.33 -31.94 10.21
N LEU A 255 3.67 -30.80 9.95
CA LEU A 255 3.35 -30.31 8.60
C LEU A 255 4.59 -29.79 7.85
N VAL A 256 5.58 -29.25 8.56
CA VAL A 256 6.87 -28.85 7.98
C VAL A 256 7.74 -30.07 7.63
N ALA A 257 7.66 -31.16 8.41
CA ALA A 257 8.60 -32.28 8.32
C ALA A 257 8.04 -33.54 7.61
N MET A 258 6.72 -33.76 7.56
CA MET A 258 6.10 -34.93 6.91
C MET A 258 6.53 -35.15 5.45
N GLU A 259 6.53 -36.39 4.97
CA GLU A 259 6.73 -36.69 3.54
C GLU A 259 5.49 -36.31 2.70
N PRO A 260 5.58 -36.26 1.36
CA PRO A 260 4.40 -36.08 0.51
C PRO A 260 3.35 -37.19 0.77
N PRO A 261 2.10 -36.85 1.12
CA PRO A 261 1.06 -37.84 1.35
C PRO A 261 0.51 -38.39 0.02
N VAL A 262 -0.05 -39.60 0.05
CA VAL A 262 -0.62 -40.26 -1.14
C VAL A 262 -1.69 -39.41 -1.83
N ARG A 263 -2.48 -38.64 -1.06
CA ARG A 263 -3.33 -37.54 -1.55
C ARG A 263 -3.40 -36.43 -0.50
N ALA A 264 -3.63 -35.20 -0.94
CA ALA A 264 -3.94 -34.04 -0.09
C ALA A 264 -5.35 -33.45 -0.35
N SER A 265 -6.16 -34.10 -1.20
CA SER A 265 -7.52 -33.68 -1.59
C SER A 265 -8.31 -34.87 -2.16
N GLY A 266 -9.60 -34.66 -2.46
CA GLY A 266 -10.55 -35.70 -2.89
C GLY A 266 -11.18 -36.43 -1.70
N ASP A 267 -11.60 -37.67 -1.91
CA ASP A 267 -12.13 -38.54 -0.86
C ASP A 267 -11.00 -39.23 -0.06
N ASP A 268 -11.29 -39.54 1.21
CA ASP A 268 -10.45 -40.24 2.22
C ASP A 268 -9.05 -39.67 2.51
N TYR A 269 -8.63 -38.59 1.84
CA TYR A 269 -7.30 -37.98 1.98
C TYR A 269 -6.88 -37.59 3.41
N SER A 270 -7.87 -37.41 4.31
CA SER A 270 -7.63 -37.08 5.72
C SER A 270 -6.83 -38.14 6.46
N ASN A 271 -6.82 -39.41 6.01
CA ASN A 271 -5.94 -40.42 6.58
C ASN A 271 -4.51 -40.30 6.04
N PHE A 272 -4.31 -40.22 4.72
CA PHE A 272 -2.97 -40.09 4.13
C PHE A 272 -2.17 -38.88 4.64
N VAL A 273 -2.83 -37.76 4.95
CA VAL A 273 -2.18 -36.60 5.59
C VAL A 273 -1.80 -36.91 7.05
N ARG A 274 -2.71 -37.50 7.84
CA ARG A 274 -2.47 -37.80 9.26
C ARG A 274 -1.42 -38.90 9.45
N ASP A 275 -1.40 -39.91 8.59
CA ASP A 275 -0.42 -41.00 8.62
C ASP A 275 1.01 -40.48 8.46
N GLU A 276 1.24 -39.54 7.55
CA GLU A 276 2.56 -38.94 7.31
C GLU A 276 2.99 -37.97 8.42
N LYS A 277 2.05 -37.25 9.06
CA LYS A 277 2.32 -36.50 10.31
C LYS A 277 2.79 -37.45 11.42
N VAL A 278 2.01 -38.50 11.70
CA VAL A 278 2.31 -39.51 12.74
C VAL A 278 3.64 -40.22 12.49
N LYS A 279 3.92 -40.60 11.23
CA LYS A 279 5.16 -41.25 10.81
C LYS A 279 6.38 -40.41 11.13
N VAL A 280 6.30 -39.08 10.97
CA VAL A 280 7.39 -38.17 11.36
C VAL A 280 7.47 -37.97 12.87
N LEU A 281 6.37 -37.88 13.61
CA LEU A 281 6.42 -37.81 15.08
C LEU A 281 7.08 -39.07 15.68
N LYS A 282 6.83 -40.25 15.09
CA LYS A 282 7.51 -41.52 15.45
C LYS A 282 9.01 -41.56 15.11
N CYS A 283 9.53 -40.59 14.36
CA CYS A 283 10.97 -40.40 14.11
C CYS A 283 11.63 -39.40 15.08
N ILE A 284 10.89 -38.81 16.03
CA ILE A 284 11.43 -37.86 17.02
C ILE A 284 11.66 -38.62 18.32
N GLU A 285 12.87 -38.52 18.87
CA GLU A 285 13.20 -39.10 20.18
C GLU A 285 12.67 -38.24 21.34
N PRO A 286 12.43 -38.83 22.52
CA PRO A 286 12.05 -38.07 23.71
C PRO A 286 13.06 -36.98 24.07
N LEU A 287 12.55 -35.84 24.52
CA LEU A 287 13.35 -34.64 24.73
C LEU A 287 14.26 -34.73 25.96
N SER A 288 15.48 -34.18 25.86
CA SER A 288 16.48 -34.16 26.93
C SER A 288 16.76 -32.74 27.47
N LEU A 289 17.10 -32.63 28.77
CA LEU A 289 17.41 -31.34 29.41
C LEU A 289 18.60 -30.63 28.79
N GLU A 290 19.65 -31.35 28.39
CA GLU A 290 20.85 -30.83 27.71
C GLU A 290 20.56 -30.04 26.42
N ASN A 291 19.38 -30.26 25.82
CA ASN A 291 18.89 -29.63 24.61
C ASN A 291 17.65 -28.76 24.87
N THR A 292 17.43 -28.39 26.15
CA THR A 292 16.32 -27.57 26.63
C THR A 292 16.83 -26.40 27.47
N VAL A 293 16.29 -25.20 27.24
CA VAL A 293 16.42 -24.03 28.12
C VAL A 293 15.03 -23.65 28.61
N LEU A 294 14.91 -23.39 29.91
CA LEU A 294 13.68 -22.97 30.59
C LEU A 294 13.84 -21.55 31.13
N GLY A 295 12.77 -20.75 31.10
CA GLY A 295 12.77 -19.42 31.69
C GLY A 295 11.44 -19.05 32.34
N GLN A 296 11.51 -18.09 33.26
CA GLN A 296 10.36 -17.53 33.98
C GLN A 296 10.46 -15.98 33.96
N TYR A 297 9.37 -15.26 33.69
CA TYR A 297 9.45 -13.80 33.58
C TYR A 297 9.41 -13.10 34.95
N VAL A 298 10.24 -12.06 35.08
CA VAL A 298 10.24 -11.12 36.21
C VAL A 298 9.72 -9.75 35.77
N GLY A 299 9.24 -8.93 36.72
CA GLY A 299 8.62 -7.64 36.43
C GLY A 299 9.53 -6.65 35.70
N ASN A 300 8.91 -5.68 35.04
CA ASN A 300 9.60 -4.58 34.37
C ASN A 300 9.01 -3.23 34.82
N ASN A 301 9.79 -2.50 35.61
CA ASN A 301 9.43 -1.21 36.19
C ASN A 301 9.18 -0.12 35.13
N GLU A 302 9.83 -0.20 33.96
CA GLU A 302 9.67 0.78 32.87
C GLU A 302 8.33 0.61 32.14
N LEU A 303 7.84 -0.64 32.06
CA LEU A 303 6.53 -0.98 31.47
C LEU A 303 5.40 -1.00 32.49
N ASN A 304 5.69 -0.87 33.79
CA ASN A 304 4.76 -1.08 34.90
C ASN A 304 4.05 -2.45 34.83
N GLU A 305 4.78 -3.49 34.43
CA GLU A 305 4.31 -4.87 34.30
C GLU A 305 4.94 -5.76 35.38
N VAL A 306 4.13 -6.61 36.02
CA VAL A 306 4.53 -7.44 37.17
C VAL A 306 5.18 -8.76 36.75
N GLY A 307 6.00 -9.34 37.64
CA GLY A 307 6.61 -10.66 37.47
C GLY A 307 5.63 -11.83 37.59
N TYR A 308 6.05 -13.03 37.18
CA TYR A 308 5.17 -14.21 37.23
C TYR A 308 4.82 -14.62 38.67
N LEU A 309 5.79 -14.54 39.59
CA LEU A 309 5.60 -14.83 41.01
C LEU A 309 4.90 -13.70 41.80
N GLU A 310 4.59 -12.59 41.13
CA GLU A 310 3.83 -11.45 41.69
C GLU A 310 2.32 -11.55 41.36
N ASP A 311 1.91 -12.45 40.46
CA ASP A 311 0.50 -12.81 40.25
C ASP A 311 0.01 -13.58 41.49
N PRO A 312 -0.94 -13.06 42.29
CA PRO A 312 -1.35 -13.65 43.58
C PRO A 312 -2.10 -14.99 43.42
N THR A 313 -2.31 -15.47 42.19
CA THR A 313 -2.83 -16.81 41.91
C THR A 313 -1.71 -17.86 41.73
N VAL A 314 -0.44 -17.46 41.71
CA VAL A 314 0.75 -18.33 41.53
C VAL A 314 1.39 -18.64 42.89
N PRO A 315 1.85 -19.88 43.15
CA PRO A 315 2.68 -20.18 44.32
C PRO A 315 3.99 -19.39 44.31
N ALA A 316 4.36 -18.76 45.43
CA ALA A 316 5.58 -17.98 45.53
C ALA A 316 6.89 -18.80 45.36
N ASP A 317 6.81 -20.13 45.45
CA ASP A 317 7.89 -21.08 45.15
C ASP A 317 7.79 -21.72 43.76
N SER A 318 6.90 -21.23 42.87
CA SER A 318 6.67 -21.83 41.55
C SER A 318 7.92 -21.84 40.68
N VAL A 319 8.25 -23.03 40.19
CA VAL A 319 9.30 -23.27 39.19
C VAL A 319 8.72 -23.45 37.78
N THR A 320 7.47 -23.02 37.54
CA THR A 320 6.81 -23.21 36.26
C THR A 320 7.46 -22.35 35.16
N PRO A 321 7.86 -22.94 34.02
CA PRO A 321 8.43 -22.19 32.91
C PRO A 321 7.35 -21.42 32.13
N THR A 322 7.49 -20.10 32.07
CA THR A 322 6.73 -19.21 31.18
C THR A 322 7.39 -19.07 29.80
N PHE A 323 8.65 -19.52 29.68
CA PHE A 323 9.44 -19.61 28.46
C PHE A 323 10.14 -20.97 28.38
N ALA A 324 10.25 -21.51 27.17
CA ALA A 324 11.10 -22.65 26.87
C ALA A 324 11.75 -22.53 25.48
N THR A 325 12.89 -23.17 25.32
CA THR A 325 13.50 -23.48 24.02
C THR A 325 13.95 -24.93 24.03
N VAL A 326 13.53 -25.69 23.03
CA VAL A 326 13.79 -27.13 22.88
C VAL A 326 14.42 -27.36 21.53
N VAL A 327 15.46 -28.19 21.46
CA VAL A 327 16.02 -28.70 20.20
C VAL A 327 15.81 -30.21 20.10
N MET A 328 15.31 -30.67 18.96
CA MET A 328 15.06 -32.08 18.65
C MET A 328 15.56 -32.43 17.24
N ASN A 329 15.70 -33.73 16.96
CA ASN A 329 16.13 -34.23 15.66
C ASN A 329 15.08 -35.22 15.12
N VAL A 330 14.69 -35.06 13.85
CA VAL A 330 13.80 -36.01 13.16
C VAL A 330 14.68 -37.08 12.50
N LYS A 331 14.76 -38.28 13.08
CA LYS A 331 15.62 -39.38 12.62
C LYS A 331 15.02 -40.11 11.42
N ASN A 332 14.99 -39.45 10.27
CA ASN A 332 14.63 -40.04 8.98
C ASN A 332 15.59 -39.58 7.86
N ALA A 333 15.49 -40.18 6.67
CA ALA A 333 16.41 -39.90 5.55
C ALA A 333 16.36 -38.43 5.06
N ARG A 334 15.21 -37.74 5.20
CA ARG A 334 15.04 -36.34 4.79
C ARG A 334 15.67 -35.35 5.77
N TRP A 335 15.69 -35.67 7.07
CA TRP A 335 16.00 -34.72 8.15
C TRP A 335 17.17 -35.09 9.06
N ASP A 336 17.80 -36.26 8.87
CA ASP A 336 18.95 -36.68 9.68
C ASP A 336 20.05 -35.59 9.74
N GLY A 337 20.48 -35.25 10.96
CA GLY A 337 21.41 -34.15 11.24
C GLY A 337 20.87 -32.72 11.08
N VAL A 338 19.57 -32.52 10.83
CA VAL A 338 18.92 -31.19 10.82
C VAL A 338 18.20 -30.96 12.16
N PRO A 339 18.65 -30.00 12.98
CA PRO A 339 17.97 -29.67 14.23
C PRO A 339 16.66 -28.90 13.96
N PHE A 340 15.60 -29.37 14.62
CA PHE A 340 14.33 -28.68 14.77
C PHE A 340 14.30 -27.98 16.13
N ILE A 341 14.16 -26.66 16.10
CA ILE A 341 14.24 -25.76 17.24
C ILE A 341 12.83 -25.23 17.50
N MET A 342 12.31 -25.41 18.71
CA MET A 342 11.03 -24.81 19.13
C MET A 342 11.27 -23.82 20.27
N LYS A 343 10.90 -22.55 20.09
CA LYS A 343 11.06 -21.46 21.07
C LYS A 343 9.69 -20.88 21.38
N ALA A 344 9.22 -21.00 22.61
CA ALA A 344 7.89 -20.55 23.03
C ALA A 344 7.98 -19.73 24.32
N GLY A 345 7.27 -18.61 24.42
CA GLY A 345 7.15 -17.90 25.69
C GLY A 345 6.15 -16.75 25.75
N LYS A 346 5.80 -16.38 26.98
CA LYS A 346 4.95 -15.22 27.36
C LYS A 346 5.82 -14.07 27.89
N ALA A 347 5.25 -12.87 28.01
CA ALA A 347 5.94 -11.66 28.46
C ALA A 347 7.21 -11.31 27.63
N LEU A 348 7.16 -11.51 26.31
CA LEU A 348 8.28 -11.26 25.39
C LEU A 348 8.14 -9.93 24.63
N ASN A 349 9.20 -9.50 23.96
CA ASN A 349 9.26 -8.19 23.26
C ASN A 349 8.25 -7.99 22.11
N ASP A 350 7.64 -9.05 21.59
CA ASP A 350 6.63 -8.99 20.53
C ASP A 350 5.67 -10.18 20.61
N LYS A 351 4.47 -10.00 20.03
CA LYS A 351 3.55 -11.10 19.73
C LYS A 351 3.84 -11.60 18.32
N LYS A 352 4.31 -12.84 18.18
CA LYS A 352 4.65 -13.42 16.88
C LYS A 352 4.63 -14.94 16.91
N VAL A 353 4.14 -15.56 15.84
CA VAL A 353 4.37 -16.98 15.55
C VAL A 353 4.92 -17.10 14.14
N GLU A 354 6.06 -17.78 13.98
CA GLU A 354 6.70 -18.00 12.68
C GLU A 354 7.41 -19.35 12.59
N VAL A 355 7.44 -19.91 11.37
CA VAL A 355 8.38 -20.96 10.95
C VAL A 355 9.50 -20.29 10.17
N ARG A 356 10.76 -20.66 10.45
CA ARG A 356 11.96 -20.16 9.76
C ARG A 356 12.83 -21.36 9.40
N ILE A 357 13.03 -21.57 8.11
CA ILE A 357 13.84 -22.64 7.54
C ILE A 357 15.13 -21.98 7.05
N GLN A 358 16.22 -22.17 7.79
CA GLN A 358 17.52 -21.60 7.45
C GLN A 358 18.29 -22.62 6.58
N PHE A 359 18.64 -22.20 5.36
CA PHE A 359 19.40 -23.02 4.42
C PHE A 359 20.89 -23.05 4.77
N LYS A 360 21.62 -24.03 4.25
CA LYS A 360 23.08 -24.11 4.33
C LYS A 360 23.72 -23.00 3.49
N GLN A 361 24.94 -22.62 3.85
CA GLN A 361 25.74 -21.69 3.04
C GLN A 361 25.99 -22.30 1.64
N ALA A 362 25.90 -21.48 0.59
CA ALA A 362 26.07 -21.94 -0.78
C ALA A 362 27.52 -22.47 -1.03
N PRO A 363 27.69 -23.66 -1.63
CA PRO A 363 29.02 -24.22 -1.89
C PRO A 363 29.92 -23.26 -2.68
N GLY A 364 31.16 -23.10 -2.22
CA GLY A 364 32.17 -22.23 -2.87
C GLY A 364 31.96 -20.72 -2.68
N ALA A 365 30.87 -20.26 -2.06
CA ALA A 365 30.57 -18.82 -1.94
C ALA A 365 31.68 -18.03 -1.22
N THR A 366 32.28 -18.58 -0.17
CA THR A 366 33.41 -17.98 0.55
C THR A 366 34.69 -17.84 -0.28
N HIS A 367 34.85 -18.66 -1.33
CA HIS A 367 35.97 -18.56 -2.28
C HIS A 367 35.66 -17.61 -3.45
N MET A 368 34.39 -17.53 -3.89
CA MET A 368 33.95 -16.61 -4.94
C MET A 368 33.86 -15.16 -4.45
N PHE A 369 33.55 -14.96 -3.17
CA PHE A 369 33.37 -13.64 -2.54
C PHE A 369 34.29 -13.47 -1.32
N PRO A 370 35.63 -13.51 -1.51
CA PRO A 370 36.59 -13.52 -0.41
C PRO A 370 36.51 -12.23 0.41
N GLY A 371 36.55 -12.38 1.74
CA GLY A 371 36.47 -11.24 2.67
C GLY A 371 35.06 -10.65 2.83
N VAL A 372 34.01 -11.27 2.29
CA VAL A 372 32.61 -10.88 2.52
C VAL A 372 31.86 -12.01 3.22
N GLU A 373 31.21 -11.68 4.34
CA GLU A 373 30.31 -12.59 5.05
C GLU A 373 28.97 -12.66 4.29
N ILE A 374 28.71 -13.80 3.65
CA ILE A 374 27.45 -14.06 2.95
C ILE A 374 26.49 -14.78 3.92
N PRO A 375 25.42 -14.11 4.39
CA PRO A 375 24.45 -14.69 5.31
C PRO A 375 23.68 -15.85 4.65
N ARG A 376 23.16 -16.76 5.47
CA ARG A 376 22.36 -17.88 4.99
C ARG A 376 20.99 -17.42 4.50
N ASN A 377 20.52 -18.02 3.41
CA ASN A 377 19.14 -17.83 2.95
C ASN A 377 18.14 -18.39 3.99
N GLU A 378 16.96 -17.78 4.11
CA GLU A 378 15.92 -18.23 5.05
C GLU A 378 14.53 -18.13 4.43
N LEU A 379 13.80 -19.25 4.36
CA LEU A 379 12.37 -19.23 4.07
C LEU A 379 11.59 -19.04 5.38
N VAL A 380 10.77 -17.99 5.45
CA VAL A 380 9.99 -17.63 6.64
C VAL A 380 8.50 -17.68 6.33
N LEU A 381 7.73 -18.34 7.19
CA LEU A 381 6.27 -18.32 7.19
C LEU A 381 5.81 -17.70 8.51
N ARG A 382 5.36 -16.44 8.49
CA ARG A 382 4.76 -15.76 9.65
C ARG A 382 3.30 -16.16 9.76
N LEU A 383 2.96 -16.91 10.81
CA LEU A 383 1.64 -17.52 11.04
C LEU A 383 0.67 -16.59 11.80
N GLN A 384 1.19 -15.58 12.49
CA GLN A 384 0.49 -14.41 13.06
C GLN A 384 1.50 -13.45 13.72
N PRO A 385 1.18 -12.16 13.92
CA PRO A 385 0.21 -11.38 13.15
C PRO A 385 0.73 -11.10 11.74
N ASN A 386 -0.08 -10.46 10.89
CA ASN A 386 0.29 -10.05 9.53
C ASN A 386 0.85 -11.22 8.71
N GLU A 387 0.03 -12.24 8.54
CA GLU A 387 0.25 -13.49 7.82
C GLU A 387 1.09 -13.28 6.54
N ALA A 388 2.22 -13.97 6.42
CA ALA A 388 3.16 -13.77 5.31
C ALA A 388 4.03 -14.98 5.01
N VAL A 389 4.44 -15.15 3.75
CA VAL A 389 5.60 -15.97 3.36
C VAL A 389 6.67 -15.03 2.80
N TYR A 390 7.93 -15.16 3.23
CA TYR A 390 9.03 -14.45 2.59
C TYR A 390 10.33 -15.25 2.57
N MET A 391 11.06 -15.15 1.46
CA MET A 391 12.34 -15.84 1.24
C MET A 391 13.48 -14.83 1.29
N LYS A 392 14.24 -14.84 2.38
CA LYS A 392 15.48 -14.07 2.52
C LYS A 392 16.57 -14.70 1.67
N THR A 393 17.18 -13.90 0.80
CA THR A 393 18.16 -14.32 -0.19
C THR A 393 19.28 -13.29 -0.32
N ASN A 394 20.38 -13.67 -0.97
CA ASN A 394 21.51 -12.80 -1.23
C ASN A 394 21.40 -12.19 -2.63
N VAL A 395 21.51 -10.86 -2.71
CA VAL A 395 21.48 -10.08 -3.97
C VAL A 395 22.68 -9.14 -4.03
N LYS A 396 23.04 -8.65 -5.21
CA LYS A 396 23.96 -7.51 -5.34
C LYS A 396 23.34 -6.29 -4.63
N SER A 397 24.13 -5.58 -3.83
CA SER A 397 23.79 -4.25 -3.30
C SER A 397 23.27 -3.33 -4.43
N PRO A 398 22.12 -2.66 -4.24
CA PRO A 398 21.65 -1.65 -5.18
C PRO A 398 22.67 -0.52 -5.41
N GLY A 399 22.64 0.09 -6.60
CA GLY A 399 23.59 1.13 -6.99
C GLY A 399 24.96 0.59 -7.43
N LEU A 400 26.04 1.33 -7.15
CA LEU A 400 27.38 1.06 -7.67
C LEU A 400 28.16 -0.02 -6.90
N SER A 401 27.72 -0.40 -5.70
CA SER A 401 28.38 -1.43 -4.88
C SER A 401 28.19 -2.83 -5.47
N THR A 402 29.26 -3.58 -5.66
CA THR A 402 29.21 -5.00 -6.09
C THR A 402 29.10 -5.98 -4.92
N LYS A 403 29.09 -5.50 -3.67
CA LYS A 403 28.99 -6.38 -2.49
C LYS A 403 27.63 -7.09 -2.44
N PRO A 404 27.56 -8.38 -2.07
CA PRO A 404 26.30 -9.01 -1.74
C PRO A 404 25.69 -8.39 -0.48
N VAL A 405 24.36 -8.33 -0.44
CA VAL A 405 23.53 -7.96 0.71
C VAL A 405 22.35 -8.92 0.82
N ALA A 406 21.81 -9.10 2.02
CA ALA A 406 20.55 -9.82 2.20
C ALA A 406 19.36 -8.93 1.80
N SER A 407 18.36 -9.54 1.16
CA SER A 407 17.07 -8.95 0.79
C SER A 407 16.00 -10.05 0.77
N GLU A 408 14.72 -9.72 0.61
CA GLU A 408 13.63 -10.70 0.58
C GLU A 408 12.78 -10.68 -0.70
N LEU A 409 12.20 -11.84 -1.01
CA LEU A 409 11.00 -11.97 -1.84
C LEU A 409 9.81 -12.17 -0.89
N ASP A 410 8.87 -11.22 -0.82
CA ASP A 410 7.79 -11.18 0.18
C ASP A 410 6.38 -11.37 -0.40
N LEU A 411 5.56 -12.14 0.31
CA LEU A 411 4.12 -12.34 0.11
C LEU A 411 3.39 -12.12 1.43
N SER A 412 3.18 -10.85 1.81
CA SER A 412 2.34 -10.45 2.93
C SER A 412 0.85 -10.45 2.55
N TYR A 413 0.03 -11.24 3.25
CA TYR A 413 -1.38 -11.50 2.88
C TYR A 413 -2.26 -10.27 3.02
N ASN A 414 -2.04 -9.46 4.07
CA ASN A 414 -2.76 -8.21 4.29
C ASN A 414 -2.57 -7.18 3.15
N VAL A 415 -1.45 -7.25 2.42
CA VAL A 415 -1.20 -6.45 1.21
C VAL A 415 -1.76 -7.16 -0.03
N ARG A 416 -1.38 -8.42 -0.26
CA ARG A 416 -1.70 -9.13 -1.52
C ARG A 416 -3.16 -9.54 -1.67
N TYR A 417 -3.87 -9.71 -0.55
CA TYR A 417 -5.24 -10.23 -0.48
C TYR A 417 -6.16 -9.34 0.37
N ALA A 418 -5.92 -8.03 0.45
CA ALA A 418 -6.65 -7.08 1.30
C ALA A 418 -8.20 -7.16 1.21
N ASP A 419 -8.75 -7.37 0.01
CA ASP A 419 -10.19 -7.53 -0.25
C ASP A 419 -10.75 -8.92 0.15
N THR A 420 -9.93 -9.84 0.66
CA THR A 420 -10.29 -11.25 0.89
C THR A 420 -10.61 -11.53 2.35
N TYR A 421 -11.79 -12.13 2.60
CA TYR A 421 -12.14 -12.59 3.94
C TYR A 421 -11.27 -13.80 4.34
N LEU A 422 -10.43 -13.62 5.37
CA LEU A 422 -9.67 -14.70 6.00
C LEU A 422 -10.43 -15.21 7.24
N PRO A 423 -10.99 -16.43 7.21
CA PRO A 423 -11.79 -16.94 8.32
C PRO A 423 -10.93 -17.25 9.54
N GLU A 424 -11.46 -16.89 10.71
CA GLU A 424 -10.94 -17.30 12.02
C GLU A 424 -10.81 -18.82 12.10
N ALA A 425 -9.80 -19.31 12.83
CA ALA A 425 -9.43 -20.72 12.79
C ALA A 425 -10.56 -21.66 13.23
N TYR A 426 -11.37 -21.24 14.20
CA TYR A 426 -12.54 -21.98 14.67
C TYR A 426 -13.64 -22.08 13.61
N THR A 427 -13.89 -21.01 12.83
CA THR A 427 -14.85 -21.00 11.72
C THR A 427 -14.49 -22.07 10.69
N ARG A 428 -13.22 -22.10 10.30
CA ARG A 428 -12.71 -23.06 9.32
C ARG A 428 -12.73 -24.50 9.84
N LEU A 429 -12.31 -24.73 11.08
CA LEU A 429 -12.37 -26.06 11.69
C LEU A 429 -13.82 -26.57 11.80
N VAL A 430 -14.76 -25.77 12.30
CA VAL A 430 -16.18 -26.18 12.37
C VAL A 430 -16.72 -26.51 10.98
N LEU A 431 -16.38 -25.75 9.93
CA LEU A 431 -16.77 -26.04 8.55
C LEU A 431 -16.16 -27.36 8.03
N ASP A 432 -14.91 -27.66 8.38
CA ASP A 432 -14.30 -28.96 8.07
C ASP A 432 -15.03 -30.10 8.79
N VAL A 433 -15.48 -29.92 10.05
CA VAL A 433 -16.31 -30.93 10.76
C VAL A 433 -17.66 -31.12 10.08
N LEU A 434 -18.32 -30.06 9.61
CA LEU A 434 -19.58 -30.20 8.84
C LEU A 434 -19.35 -30.96 7.52
N ARG A 435 -18.20 -30.74 6.87
CA ARG A 435 -17.76 -31.48 5.67
C ARG A 435 -17.24 -32.90 5.94
N GLY A 436 -16.99 -33.28 7.19
CA GLY A 436 -16.40 -34.58 7.55
C GLY A 436 -14.90 -34.69 7.26
N LYS A 437 -14.19 -33.56 7.17
CA LYS A 437 -12.76 -33.51 6.89
C LYS A 437 -11.97 -33.54 8.19
N GLN A 438 -11.13 -34.55 8.35
CA GLN A 438 -10.31 -34.74 9.56
C GLN A 438 -8.82 -34.38 9.40
N ALA A 439 -8.36 -34.03 8.19
CA ALA A 439 -6.94 -33.67 7.94
C ALA A 439 -6.41 -32.53 8.84
N THR A 440 -7.30 -31.64 9.28
CA THR A 440 -7.07 -30.47 10.12
C THR A 440 -7.32 -30.74 11.62
N PHE A 441 -7.41 -32.00 12.05
CA PHE A 441 -7.67 -32.43 13.42
C PHE A 441 -6.66 -33.46 13.91
N VAL A 442 -6.42 -33.50 15.22
CA VAL A 442 -5.36 -34.34 15.80
C VAL A 442 -5.86 -35.77 16.09
N ARG A 443 -5.18 -36.77 15.51
CA ARG A 443 -5.53 -38.19 15.67
C ARG A 443 -5.06 -38.76 17.02
N ASP A 444 -5.66 -39.83 17.48
CA ASP A 444 -5.32 -40.51 18.73
C ASP A 444 -3.85 -40.95 18.82
N ASP A 445 -3.36 -41.62 17.77
CA ASP A 445 -1.96 -42.06 17.67
C ASP A 445 -0.98 -40.90 17.46
N GLU A 446 -1.47 -39.77 16.96
CA GLU A 446 -0.72 -38.52 16.83
C GLU A 446 -0.51 -37.84 18.18
N LEU A 447 -1.56 -37.73 19.01
CA LEU A 447 -1.43 -37.27 20.40
C LEU A 447 -0.60 -38.22 21.25
N ARG A 448 -0.69 -39.54 21.03
CA ARG A 448 0.15 -40.53 21.72
C ARG A 448 1.63 -40.33 21.40
N ALA A 449 1.97 -40.12 20.13
CA ALA A 449 3.34 -39.80 19.71
C ALA A 449 3.81 -38.45 20.28
N ALA A 450 2.96 -37.42 20.27
CA ALA A 450 3.25 -36.13 20.88
C ALA A 450 3.58 -36.25 22.38
N TRP A 451 2.78 -37.00 23.14
CA TRP A 451 3.05 -37.22 24.56
C TRP A 451 4.27 -38.11 24.83
N GLN A 452 4.59 -39.07 23.95
CA GLN A 452 5.83 -39.86 24.04
C GLN A 452 7.10 -38.99 23.92
N ILE A 453 7.07 -37.96 23.06
CA ILE A 453 8.18 -37.00 22.90
C ILE A 453 8.39 -36.15 24.17
N PHE A 454 7.30 -35.61 24.73
CA PHE A 454 7.37 -34.59 25.79
C PHE A 454 7.34 -35.11 27.24
N THR A 455 6.69 -36.25 27.51
CA THR A 455 6.45 -36.71 28.89
C THR A 455 7.73 -36.92 29.71
N PRO A 456 8.81 -37.54 29.18
CA PRO A 456 10.04 -37.73 29.96
C PRO A 456 10.69 -36.42 30.41
N LEU A 457 10.69 -35.39 29.55
CA LEU A 457 11.19 -34.05 29.89
C LEU A 457 10.32 -33.39 30.97
N LEU A 458 8.99 -33.43 30.83
CA LEU A 458 8.05 -32.86 31.80
C LEU A 458 8.22 -33.49 33.18
N ASN A 459 8.23 -34.82 33.24
CA ASN A 459 8.43 -35.58 34.47
C ASN A 459 9.79 -35.25 35.11
N GLN A 460 10.84 -35.00 34.32
CA GLN A 460 12.15 -34.62 34.83
C GLN A 460 12.16 -33.18 35.40
N ILE A 461 11.52 -32.22 34.72
CA ILE A 461 11.37 -30.84 35.20
C ILE A 461 10.65 -30.82 36.57
N GLU A 462 9.56 -31.59 36.69
CA GLU A 462 8.71 -31.63 37.88
C GLU A 462 9.38 -32.37 39.04
N SER A 463 9.96 -33.55 38.79
CA SER A 463 10.64 -34.34 39.84
C SER A 463 11.95 -33.70 40.34
N GLN A 464 12.64 -32.91 39.50
CA GLN A 464 13.86 -32.20 39.88
C GLN A 464 13.59 -30.74 40.32
N ARG A 465 12.34 -30.25 40.23
CA ARG A 465 11.91 -28.86 40.47
C ARG A 465 12.91 -27.82 39.92
N LEU A 466 13.23 -27.94 38.63
CA LEU A 466 14.27 -27.14 37.99
C LEU A 466 13.90 -25.65 37.94
N THR A 467 14.62 -24.81 38.68
CA THR A 467 14.46 -23.35 38.65
C THR A 467 14.67 -22.81 37.23
N PRO A 468 13.67 -22.18 36.58
CA PRO A 468 13.84 -21.57 35.27
C PRO A 468 14.72 -20.32 35.34
N ILE A 469 15.36 -19.96 34.23
CA ILE A 469 16.22 -18.77 34.16
C ILE A 469 15.35 -17.50 34.12
N PRO A 470 15.59 -16.50 35.00
CA PRO A 470 14.81 -15.27 35.00
C PRO A 470 15.06 -14.46 33.72
N TYR A 471 13.99 -13.90 33.14
CA TYR A 471 14.08 -12.91 32.06
C TYR A 471 13.10 -11.75 32.31
N VAL A 472 13.51 -10.52 31.99
CA VAL A 472 12.66 -9.34 32.23
C VAL A 472 11.49 -9.30 31.24
N PHE A 473 10.30 -8.91 31.70
CA PHE A 473 9.13 -8.70 30.86
C PHE A 473 9.46 -7.77 29.68
N GLY A 474 9.12 -8.18 28.46
CA GLY A 474 9.39 -7.43 27.23
C GLY A 474 10.75 -7.72 26.58
N THR A 475 11.51 -8.72 27.05
CA THR A 475 12.78 -9.14 26.42
C THR A 475 12.60 -10.28 25.39
N ARG A 476 13.68 -10.76 24.78
CA ARG A 476 13.69 -11.91 23.85
C ARG A 476 13.74 -13.29 24.54
N GLY A 477 13.57 -13.32 25.87
CA GLY A 477 13.79 -14.49 26.73
C GLY A 477 15.26 -14.62 27.19
N PRO A 478 15.61 -15.69 27.94
CA PRO A 478 16.97 -15.92 28.45
C PRO A 478 18.03 -15.97 27.35
N MET A 479 19.23 -15.43 27.62
CA MET A 479 20.34 -15.42 26.65
C MET A 479 20.84 -16.83 26.31
N GLU A 480 20.71 -17.75 27.27
CA GLU A 480 21.01 -19.18 27.16
C GLU A 480 20.19 -19.85 26.04
N SER A 481 18.99 -19.35 25.74
CA SER A 481 18.19 -19.80 24.60
C SER A 481 18.91 -19.53 23.28
N ASP A 482 19.39 -18.30 23.07
CA ASP A 482 20.09 -17.94 21.84
C ASP A 482 21.48 -18.62 21.78
N ASN A 483 22.13 -18.87 22.92
CA ASN A 483 23.35 -19.69 23.00
C ASN A 483 23.10 -21.15 22.61
N LEU A 484 22.02 -21.78 23.10
CA LEU A 484 21.62 -23.15 22.74
C LEU A 484 21.30 -23.25 21.23
N VAL A 485 20.56 -22.28 20.71
CA VAL A 485 20.22 -22.18 19.27
C VAL A 485 21.49 -22.05 18.41
N LYS A 486 22.46 -21.23 18.85
CA LYS A 486 23.75 -21.07 18.16
C LYS A 486 24.65 -22.32 18.26
N LYS A 487 24.64 -23.03 19.40
CA LYS A 487 25.31 -24.35 19.57
C LYS A 487 24.83 -25.37 18.54
N PHE A 488 23.53 -25.35 18.20
CA PHE A 488 22.93 -26.17 17.15
C PHE A 488 23.04 -25.59 15.72
N GLY A 489 23.94 -24.61 15.51
CA GLY A 489 24.34 -24.18 14.18
C GLY A 489 23.32 -23.32 13.44
N TYR A 490 22.32 -22.75 14.12
CA TYR A 490 21.52 -21.65 13.60
C TYR A 490 22.31 -20.34 13.72
N GLU A 491 22.48 -19.62 12.61
CA GLU A 491 23.21 -18.35 12.58
C GLU A 491 22.26 -17.16 12.73
N PHE A 492 22.51 -16.31 13.74
CA PHE A 492 21.82 -15.03 13.92
C PHE A 492 22.52 -13.95 13.10
N HIS A 493 21.83 -13.43 12.08
CA HIS A 493 22.35 -12.35 11.25
C HIS A 493 22.18 -11.00 11.94
N SER A 494 23.29 -10.30 12.22
CA SER A 494 23.35 -9.03 12.96
C SER A 494 23.32 -7.76 12.09
N GLY A 495 23.14 -7.90 10.77
CA GLY A 495 22.90 -6.77 9.87
C GLY A 495 21.56 -6.08 10.17
N ALA A 496 21.48 -4.77 9.91
CA ALA A 496 20.27 -3.96 10.11
C ALA A 496 19.16 -4.38 9.13
N TYR A 497 18.42 -5.42 9.49
CA TYR A 497 17.34 -5.99 8.68
C TYR A 497 16.03 -5.21 8.90
N THR A 498 16.03 -3.95 8.49
CA THR A 498 14.85 -3.08 8.55
C THR A 498 13.83 -3.56 7.52
N LYS A 499 12.88 -4.40 7.94
CA LYS A 499 11.68 -4.65 7.12
C LYS A 499 10.98 -3.30 6.90
N CYS A 500 10.47 -3.05 5.70
CA CYS A 500 9.57 -1.91 5.48
C CYS A 500 8.25 -2.20 6.20
N GLU A 501 8.17 -1.81 7.47
CA GLU A 501 6.95 -1.91 8.28
C GLU A 501 5.99 -0.78 7.89
N THR A 502 5.07 -1.10 6.98
CA THR A 502 3.85 -0.32 6.79
C THR A 502 3.10 -0.30 8.13
N MET A 503 2.82 0.90 8.64
CA MET A 503 2.45 1.10 10.04
C MET A 503 1.15 0.39 10.42
N ALA A 504 1.21 -0.44 11.46
CA ALA A 504 0.12 -1.32 11.86
C ALA A 504 0.04 -1.55 13.38
N ASP A 505 -0.05 -0.47 14.15
CA ASP A 505 -0.55 -0.49 15.54
C ASP A 505 -1.70 0.52 15.68
N PRO A 506 -2.92 0.09 16.05
CA PRO A 506 -4.11 0.95 16.06
C PRO A 506 -4.20 1.80 17.35
N CYS A 507 -4.27 3.12 17.18
CA CYS A 507 -4.49 4.06 18.28
C CYS A 507 -5.90 3.88 18.88
N SER A 508 -6.00 3.81 20.22
CA SER A 508 -7.24 3.56 20.98
C SER A 508 -8.17 4.79 21.06
N CYS A 509 -8.43 5.44 19.93
CA CYS A 509 -9.24 6.66 19.84
C CYS A 509 -10.66 6.33 19.38
N ALA A 510 -11.68 6.63 20.21
CA ALA A 510 -13.09 6.38 19.88
C ALA A 510 -13.54 7.07 18.57
N ARG A 511 -12.95 8.22 18.24
CA ARG A 511 -13.21 8.95 16.99
C ARG A 511 -12.71 8.24 15.74
N VAL A 512 -11.69 7.37 15.87
CA VAL A 512 -11.19 6.53 14.77
C VAL A 512 -12.15 5.38 14.52
N ALA A 513 -12.63 4.70 15.57
CA ALA A 513 -13.65 3.65 15.43
C ALA A 513 -14.95 4.18 14.79
N GLU A 514 -15.39 5.38 15.18
CA GLU A 514 -16.55 6.08 14.59
C GLU A 514 -16.35 6.38 13.08
N LEU A 515 -15.12 6.68 12.65
CA LEU A 515 -14.76 6.89 11.24
C LEU A 515 -14.57 5.58 10.48
N GLU A 516 -13.99 4.55 11.10
CA GLU A 516 -13.86 3.20 10.52
C GLU A 516 -15.23 2.56 10.26
N GLU A 517 -16.20 2.76 11.15
CA GLU A 517 -17.58 2.31 10.94
C GLU A 517 -18.25 3.01 9.74
N GLN A 518 -18.01 4.32 9.57
CA GLN A 518 -18.50 5.09 8.42
C GLN A 518 -17.80 4.70 7.11
N VAL A 519 -16.47 4.60 7.09
CA VAL A 519 -15.69 4.11 5.94
C VAL A 519 -16.13 2.72 5.54
N ALA A 520 -16.31 1.82 6.50
CA ALA A 520 -16.73 0.45 6.24
C ALA A 520 -18.26 0.30 6.08
N HIS A 521 -19.04 1.39 6.18
CA HIS A 521 -20.40 1.50 5.65
C HIS A 521 -20.36 1.93 4.17
N LEU A 522 -19.53 2.91 3.82
CA LEU A 522 -19.31 3.33 2.43
C LEU A 522 -18.72 2.20 1.56
N GLN A 523 -17.77 1.43 2.08
CA GLN A 523 -17.24 0.22 1.41
C GLN A 523 -18.33 -0.84 1.17
N SER A 524 -19.34 -0.95 2.04
CA SER A 524 -20.49 -1.85 1.83
C SER A 524 -21.35 -1.40 0.64
N GLN A 525 -21.58 -0.09 0.50
CA GLN A 525 -22.25 0.47 -0.68
C GLN A 525 -21.41 0.29 -1.95
N LEU A 526 -20.09 0.50 -1.87
CA LEU A 526 -19.14 0.29 -2.98
C LEU A 526 -19.06 -1.18 -3.41
N LEU A 527 -19.17 -2.14 -2.47
CA LEU A 527 -19.26 -3.57 -2.77
C LEU A 527 -20.60 -3.96 -3.42
N ARG A 528 -21.72 -3.31 -3.06
CA ARG A 528 -22.99 -3.45 -3.81
C ARG A 528 -22.84 -2.96 -5.25
N TYR A 529 -22.06 -1.91 -5.48
CA TYR A 529 -21.72 -1.42 -6.83
C TYR A 529 -20.79 -2.41 -7.58
N ARG A 530 -19.73 -2.88 -6.94
CA ARG A 530 -18.71 -3.79 -7.51
C ARG A 530 -19.30 -5.16 -7.89
N ARG A 531 -20.36 -5.63 -7.21
CA ARG A 531 -21.15 -6.81 -7.60
C ARG A 531 -21.99 -6.62 -8.86
N LYS A 532 -22.36 -5.38 -9.20
CA LYS A 532 -23.22 -5.06 -10.36
C LYS A 532 -22.42 -4.97 -11.67
N TYR A 533 -21.11 -4.73 -11.58
CA TYR A 533 -20.19 -4.52 -12.71
C TYR A 533 -18.76 -5.05 -12.37
N GLY A 534 -18.59 -6.34 -12.04
CA GLY A 534 -17.31 -6.99 -11.62
C GLY A 534 -16.16 -6.93 -12.66
N ASN A 535 -14.97 -7.55 -12.44
CA ASN A 535 -13.62 -7.41 -13.08
C ASN A 535 -13.20 -8.35 -14.28
N LEU A 536 -12.14 -8.05 -15.08
CA LEU A 536 -11.49 -8.91 -16.13
C LEU A 536 -9.94 -8.68 -16.22
N ASP A 537 -9.04 -9.58 -15.82
CA ASP A 537 -7.57 -9.36 -16.00
C ASP A 537 -7.04 -9.64 -17.44
N VAL A 538 -5.81 -9.18 -17.82
CA VAL A 538 -4.76 -9.91 -18.62
C VAL A 538 -3.44 -9.14 -18.98
N LEU A 539 -2.45 -9.16 -18.06
CA LEU A 539 -1.03 -9.63 -18.18
C LEU A 539 0.16 -8.83 -18.82
N ASP A 540 1.23 -8.69 -18.03
CA ASP A 540 2.67 -9.04 -18.18
C ASP A 540 3.37 -9.11 -19.57
N PRO A 541 4.40 -8.27 -19.86
CA PRO A 541 5.22 -8.33 -21.06
C PRO A 541 6.53 -9.15 -20.90
N SER A 542 6.49 -10.48 -21.10
CA SER A 542 7.72 -11.29 -21.10
C SER A 542 7.74 -12.52 -22.04
N LYS A 543 8.38 -12.36 -23.23
CA LYS A 543 9.01 -13.46 -24.00
C LYS A 543 9.96 -12.93 -25.09
N GLY A 544 11.27 -13.13 -24.89
CA GLY A 544 12.31 -12.74 -25.86
C GLY A 544 12.51 -13.76 -26.99
N LEU A 545 13.26 -13.36 -28.01
CA LEU A 545 13.66 -14.25 -29.11
C LEU A 545 14.57 -15.39 -28.60
N CYS A 546 14.34 -16.60 -29.09
CA CYS A 546 15.34 -17.66 -29.13
C CYS A 546 15.92 -17.76 -30.54
N THR A 547 17.23 -17.89 -30.66
CA THR A 547 17.93 -17.97 -31.96
C THR A 547 17.96 -19.38 -32.52
N THR A 548 17.51 -19.58 -33.76
CA THR A 548 18.08 -20.60 -34.67
C THR A 548 17.80 -20.29 -36.14
N ARG A 549 18.90 -20.06 -36.88
CA ARG A 549 19.10 -20.29 -38.33
C ARG A 549 18.40 -19.39 -39.36
N ASP A 550 19.04 -19.40 -40.53
CA ASP A 550 18.80 -18.57 -41.70
C ASP A 550 17.45 -18.86 -42.37
N ASP A 551 16.80 -17.78 -42.83
CA ASP A 551 16.43 -17.66 -44.24
C ASP A 551 16.32 -16.17 -44.63
N GLY A 552 16.47 -15.86 -45.91
CA GLY A 552 16.79 -14.50 -46.39
C GLY A 552 15.62 -13.51 -46.51
N LEU A 553 15.95 -12.22 -46.44
CA LEU A 553 15.06 -11.10 -46.79
C LEU A 553 14.52 -11.25 -48.23
N MET A 554 13.19 -11.25 -48.37
CA MET A 554 12.51 -11.11 -49.67
C MET A 554 11.85 -9.73 -49.78
N PRO A 555 12.06 -8.98 -50.88
CA PRO A 555 11.33 -7.73 -51.13
C PRO A 555 9.88 -8.00 -51.55
N THR A 556 9.01 -7.01 -51.35
CA THR A 556 7.60 -7.06 -51.79
C THR A 556 7.49 -7.26 -53.31
N GLN A 557 6.95 -8.41 -53.74
CA GLN A 557 6.61 -8.66 -55.13
C GLN A 557 5.20 -8.18 -55.44
N LEU A 558 4.97 -7.64 -56.64
CA LEU A 558 3.62 -7.52 -57.22
C LEU A 558 3.33 -8.79 -58.02
N GLU A 559 2.29 -9.54 -57.64
CA GLU A 559 1.81 -10.65 -58.47
C GLU A 559 1.05 -10.14 -59.70
N SER A 560 1.47 -10.59 -60.89
CA SER A 560 0.92 -10.16 -62.17
C SER A 560 -0.36 -10.91 -62.57
N SER A 561 -1.38 -10.93 -61.71
CA SER A 561 -2.67 -11.59 -62.00
C SER A 561 -3.88 -10.93 -61.32
N SER A 562 -4.47 -9.95 -62.03
CA SER A 562 -5.91 -9.62 -62.04
C SER A 562 -6.67 -9.58 -60.69
N SER A 563 -6.06 -9.05 -59.63
CA SER A 563 -6.80 -8.71 -58.39
C SER A 563 -6.30 -7.38 -57.82
N THR A 564 -7.22 -6.44 -57.61
CA THR A 564 -6.93 -5.09 -57.07
C THR A 564 -6.91 -5.10 -55.54
N LEU A 565 -6.18 -6.05 -54.94
CA LEU A 565 -6.08 -6.24 -53.50
C LEU A 565 -4.75 -5.71 -52.95
N VAL A 566 -4.75 -4.45 -52.52
CA VAL A 566 -3.62 -3.84 -51.81
C VAL A 566 -3.74 -4.16 -50.32
N SER A 567 -2.97 -5.13 -49.83
CA SER A 567 -2.88 -5.43 -48.39
C SER A 567 -1.77 -4.60 -47.72
N SER A 568 -2.04 -4.06 -46.54
CA SER A 568 -1.05 -3.41 -45.66
C SER A 568 -0.85 -4.23 -44.39
N SER A 569 0.40 -4.37 -43.94
CA SER A 569 0.74 -5.04 -42.68
C SER A 569 0.38 -4.22 -41.42
N VAL A 570 0.12 -2.92 -41.59
CA VAL A 570 0.03 -1.92 -40.51
C VAL A 570 -1.34 -1.91 -39.80
N GLY A 571 -2.40 -2.46 -40.42
CA GLY A 571 -3.71 -2.53 -39.78
C GLY A 571 -4.80 -3.23 -40.60
N LYS A 572 -5.76 -3.84 -39.90
CA LYS A 572 -6.86 -4.63 -40.51
C LYS A 572 -8.02 -3.80 -41.08
N HIS A 573 -7.91 -2.47 -41.10
CA HIS A 573 -8.97 -1.56 -41.53
C HIS A 573 -8.57 -0.78 -42.78
N VAL A 574 -8.72 -1.42 -43.94
CA VAL A 574 -9.01 -0.70 -45.19
C VAL A 574 -10.46 -0.23 -45.07
N VAL A 575 -10.68 1.07 -44.81
CA VAL A 575 -12.01 1.60 -44.43
C VAL A 575 -12.95 1.68 -45.63
N LEU A 576 -12.39 1.83 -46.83
CA LEU A 576 -13.12 1.84 -48.10
C LEU A 576 -12.43 0.89 -49.08
N ASP A 577 -13.13 -0.19 -49.45
CA ASP A 577 -12.76 -0.98 -50.63
C ASP A 577 -13.01 -0.14 -51.88
N TYR A 578 -12.08 -0.19 -52.82
CA TYR A 578 -12.10 0.55 -54.08
C TYR A 578 -12.92 -0.16 -55.18
N VAL A 579 -13.28 -1.43 -54.98
CA VAL A 579 -14.00 -2.27 -55.94
C VAL A 579 -15.45 -1.78 -56.15
N ALA A 580 -15.60 -1.01 -57.24
CA ALA A 580 -16.83 -0.43 -57.79
C ALA A 580 -17.51 0.67 -56.96
N ASP A 581 -18.00 1.68 -57.69
CA ASP A 581 -18.75 2.83 -57.17
C ASP A 581 -20.15 2.39 -56.70
N SER A 582 -20.21 1.83 -55.50
CA SER A 582 -21.42 1.28 -54.90
C SER A 582 -22.16 2.33 -54.05
N PRO A 583 -23.49 2.19 -53.86
CA PRO A 583 -24.22 3.01 -52.88
C PRO A 583 -23.66 2.90 -51.45
N MET A 584 -23.04 1.77 -51.12
CA MET A 584 -22.32 1.56 -49.86
C MET A 584 -21.03 2.39 -49.79
N PHE A 585 -20.26 2.48 -50.88
CA PHE A 585 -19.09 3.35 -50.96
C PHE A 585 -19.47 4.82 -50.77
N ARG A 586 -20.44 5.33 -51.54
CA ARG A 586 -20.90 6.72 -51.45
C ARG A 586 -21.40 7.05 -50.02
N LYS A 587 -22.27 6.20 -49.45
CA LYS A 587 -22.78 6.34 -48.07
C LYS A 587 -21.68 6.31 -47.01
N SER A 588 -20.65 5.47 -47.17
CA SER A 588 -19.51 5.42 -46.24
C SER A 588 -18.63 6.67 -46.33
N LEU A 589 -18.52 7.29 -47.51
CA LEU A 589 -17.74 8.51 -47.74
C LEU A 589 -18.46 9.77 -47.23
N ASP A 590 -19.80 9.77 -47.20
CA ASP A 590 -20.60 10.81 -46.54
C ASP A 590 -20.56 10.67 -45.00
N GLY A 591 -20.72 9.45 -44.47
CA GLY A 591 -20.56 9.19 -43.03
C GLY A 591 -19.14 9.47 -42.51
N LEU A 592 -18.13 9.37 -43.37
CA LEU A 592 -16.77 9.79 -43.06
C LEU A 592 -16.68 11.33 -42.91
N ASP A 593 -17.38 12.10 -43.74
CA ASP A 593 -17.36 13.56 -43.73
C ASP A 593 -18.05 14.13 -42.47
N GLU A 594 -19.18 13.54 -42.07
CA GLU A 594 -19.82 13.83 -40.78
C GLU A 594 -18.85 13.56 -39.60
N ALA A 595 -18.12 12.44 -39.65
CA ALA A 595 -17.12 12.10 -38.65
C ALA A 595 -15.91 13.07 -38.66
N MET A 596 -15.45 13.54 -39.82
CA MET A 596 -14.36 14.51 -39.91
C MET A 596 -14.78 15.92 -39.46
N SER A 597 -16.03 16.31 -39.72
CA SER A 597 -16.62 17.55 -39.23
C SER A 597 -16.77 17.53 -37.69
N GLY A 598 -17.30 16.43 -37.15
CA GLY A 598 -17.39 16.19 -35.70
C GLY A 598 -16.02 16.19 -35.02
N LEU A 599 -15.02 15.54 -35.62
CA LEU A 599 -13.62 15.58 -35.17
C LEU A 599 -13.08 17.01 -35.10
N LYS A 600 -13.31 17.83 -36.13
CA LYS A 600 -12.85 19.23 -36.16
C LYS A 600 -13.56 20.11 -35.14
N GLY A 601 -14.83 19.82 -34.82
CA GLY A 601 -15.55 20.45 -33.70
C GLY A 601 -14.93 20.08 -32.35
N PHE A 602 -14.77 18.79 -32.09
CA PHE A 602 -14.13 18.25 -30.89
C PHE A 602 -12.73 18.83 -30.69
N MET A 603 -11.87 18.80 -31.71
CA MET A 603 -10.52 19.38 -31.69
C MET A 603 -10.47 20.89 -31.43
N LYS A 604 -11.56 21.64 -31.66
CA LYS A 604 -11.63 23.07 -31.30
C LYS A 604 -12.24 23.32 -29.93
N GLU A 605 -13.16 22.48 -29.45
CA GLU A 605 -13.58 22.57 -28.05
C GLU A 605 -12.40 22.25 -27.13
N LEU A 606 -11.65 21.17 -27.42
CA LEU A 606 -10.28 20.90 -26.98
C LEU A 606 -9.46 22.22 -26.86
N LEU A 607 -9.08 22.85 -27.98
CA LEU A 607 -8.20 24.03 -28.02
C LEU A 607 -8.67 25.30 -27.27
N VAL A 608 -9.97 25.45 -26.95
CA VAL A 608 -10.46 26.60 -26.17
C VAL A 608 -10.44 26.28 -24.69
N ARG A 609 -11.05 25.14 -24.34
CA ARG A 609 -11.05 24.53 -23.02
C ARG A 609 -9.63 24.35 -22.49
N ALA A 610 -8.73 24.02 -23.42
CA ALA A 610 -7.29 24.09 -23.32
C ALA A 610 -6.83 25.34 -22.59
N LYS A 611 -6.89 26.49 -23.24
CA LYS A 611 -6.48 27.78 -22.66
C LYS A 611 -7.18 28.13 -21.34
N ASP A 612 -8.34 27.52 -21.09
CA ASP A 612 -9.16 27.74 -19.91
C ASP A 612 -8.71 26.97 -18.64
N PHE A 613 -7.85 25.94 -18.72
CA PHE A 613 -7.00 25.65 -17.53
C PHE A 613 -6.12 26.88 -17.37
N VAL A 614 -5.32 27.26 -18.39
CA VAL A 614 -4.22 28.29 -18.47
C VAL A 614 -4.54 29.72 -18.01
N THR A 615 -5.52 29.90 -17.14
CA THR A 615 -5.78 31.13 -16.37
C THR A 615 -6.47 30.86 -15.00
N ALA A 616 -6.55 29.61 -14.52
CA ALA A 616 -7.23 29.21 -13.28
C ALA A 616 -6.35 28.95 -12.02
N GLY A 617 -5.02 29.00 -12.11
CA GLY A 617 -4.14 28.61 -11.01
C GLY A 617 -2.62 28.82 -11.14
N ASN A 618 -2.12 29.57 -12.13
CA ASN A 618 -1.01 30.52 -11.91
C ASN A 618 -1.34 31.27 -10.63
N HIS A 619 -2.57 31.77 -10.62
CA HIS A 619 -3.27 32.30 -9.47
C HIS A 619 -3.18 31.47 -8.17
N TRP A 620 -3.20 30.13 -8.21
CA TRP A 620 -3.37 29.27 -7.03
C TRP A 620 -2.06 28.82 -6.39
N GLY A 621 -0.98 28.62 -7.15
CA GLY A 621 0.33 28.67 -6.50
C GLY A 621 0.70 30.10 -6.09
N GLU A 622 0.32 31.15 -6.83
CA GLU A 622 0.52 32.52 -6.35
C GLU A 622 -0.12 32.73 -4.96
N MET A 623 -1.30 32.18 -4.73
CA MET A 623 -1.94 32.12 -3.40
C MET A 623 -1.13 31.29 -2.38
N GLU A 624 -0.60 30.12 -2.75
CA GLU A 624 0.15 29.25 -1.83
C GLU A 624 1.55 29.80 -1.48
N THR A 625 2.26 30.49 -2.40
CA THR A 625 3.51 31.22 -2.06
C THR A 625 3.23 32.29 -1.02
N ASN A 626 2.16 33.05 -1.21
CA ASN A 626 1.77 34.11 -0.29
C ASN A 626 1.39 33.56 1.09
N LEU A 627 0.74 32.40 1.16
CA LEU A 627 0.46 31.69 2.42
C LEU A 627 1.75 31.15 3.07
N ALA A 628 2.64 30.51 2.29
CA ALA A 628 3.94 30.01 2.76
C ALA A 628 4.80 31.15 3.32
N GLY A 629 4.76 32.33 2.71
CA GLY A 629 5.47 33.53 3.15
C GLY A 629 5.10 33.97 4.57
N ILE A 630 3.82 33.84 4.97
CA ILE A 630 3.34 34.24 6.31
C ILE A 630 4.13 33.53 7.42
N TYR A 631 4.39 32.23 7.28
CA TYR A 631 5.12 31.43 8.28
C TYR A 631 6.57 31.88 8.48
N SER A 632 7.18 32.51 7.47
CA SER A 632 8.55 33.06 7.51
C SER A 632 8.61 34.53 7.90
N THR A 633 7.48 35.24 7.94
CA THR A 633 7.45 36.65 8.39
C THR A 633 8.04 36.81 9.78
N LYS A 634 8.73 37.93 9.99
CA LYS A 634 9.49 38.25 11.23
C LYS A 634 8.65 38.22 12.52
N HIS A 635 7.32 38.15 12.43
CA HIS A 635 6.39 38.07 13.55
C HIS A 635 6.08 36.63 14.01
N SER A 636 6.12 35.63 13.12
CA SER A 636 5.83 34.23 13.49
C SER A 636 6.82 33.73 14.56
N ARG A 637 8.12 34.00 14.34
CA ARG A 637 9.22 33.65 15.24
C ARG A 637 9.14 34.30 16.62
N SER A 638 8.32 35.34 16.79
CA SER A 638 8.11 36.05 18.07
C SER A 638 7.05 35.39 18.96
N LEU A 639 6.04 34.74 18.35
CA LEU A 639 4.90 34.14 19.06
C LEU A 639 5.19 32.72 19.59
N PHE A 640 6.31 32.12 19.18
CA PHE A 640 6.49 30.67 19.19
C PHE A 640 7.80 30.16 19.83
N THR A 641 8.59 31.01 20.48
CA THR A 641 9.70 30.58 21.35
C THR A 641 9.14 29.90 22.61
N SER A 642 9.03 28.57 22.56
CA SER A 642 8.31 27.78 23.57
C SER A 642 9.04 27.70 24.92
N CYS A 643 8.29 27.47 26.00
CA CYS A 643 8.82 27.35 27.36
C CYS A 643 9.41 25.96 27.69
N TYR A 644 9.54 25.06 26.71
CA TYR A 644 10.08 23.70 26.89
C TYR A 644 11.22 23.45 25.91
N SER A 645 12.44 23.23 26.43
CA SER A 645 13.65 22.98 25.63
C SER A 645 13.60 21.67 24.83
N GLU A 646 12.84 20.69 25.31
CA GLU A 646 12.66 19.36 24.70
C GLU A 646 11.98 19.41 23.32
N LEU A 647 11.23 20.47 23.03
CA LEU A 647 10.50 20.66 21.77
C LEU A 647 11.33 21.22 20.61
N GLY A 648 12.51 21.77 20.90
CA GLY A 648 13.36 22.45 19.92
C GLY A 648 12.81 23.79 19.43
N ASP A 649 13.52 24.39 18.47
CA ASP A 649 13.14 25.69 17.90
C ASP A 649 12.03 25.56 16.84
N LEU A 650 10.83 26.03 17.20
CA LEU A 650 9.66 26.10 16.32
C LEU A 650 9.89 27.04 15.12
N SER A 651 10.84 27.98 15.17
CA SER A 651 11.23 28.78 14.00
C SER A 651 11.86 27.91 12.90
N THR A 652 12.65 26.91 13.27
CA THR A 652 13.25 25.95 12.35
C THR A 652 12.19 25.07 11.70
N ILE A 653 11.17 24.64 12.43
CA ILE A 653 10.05 23.84 11.89
C ILE A 653 9.24 24.63 10.86
N LEU A 654 8.93 25.91 11.15
CA LEU A 654 8.20 26.79 10.24
C LEU A 654 9.00 27.09 8.97
N ASN A 655 10.33 27.17 9.09
CA ASN A 655 11.20 27.22 7.92
C ASN A 655 11.20 25.89 7.15
N ASP A 656 11.41 24.74 7.80
CA ASP A 656 11.40 23.42 7.14
C ASP A 656 10.14 23.23 6.28
N PHE A 657 8.97 23.65 6.78
CA PHE A 657 7.69 23.63 6.06
C PHE A 657 7.65 24.59 4.86
N HIS A 658 8.07 25.85 5.06
CA HIS A 658 8.23 26.88 4.03
C HIS A 658 9.21 26.43 2.92
N ASP A 659 10.32 25.80 3.30
CA ASP A 659 11.33 25.14 2.45
C ASP A 659 10.86 23.82 1.78
N THR A 660 9.71 23.29 2.18
CA THR A 660 9.10 22.09 1.56
C THR A 660 8.08 22.51 0.53
N LEU A 661 7.20 23.44 0.90
CA LEU A 661 6.43 24.21 -0.07
C LEU A 661 7.38 24.79 -1.14
N ALA A 662 8.59 25.25 -0.76
CA ALA A 662 9.73 25.64 -1.62
C ALA A 662 10.15 24.69 -2.73
N GLN A 663 9.77 23.42 -2.64
CA GLN A 663 10.05 22.47 -3.69
C GLN A 663 8.76 22.03 -4.36
N ILE A 664 7.64 21.84 -3.65
CA ILE A 664 6.30 21.61 -4.24
C ILE A 664 5.90 22.71 -5.24
N GLN A 665 6.35 23.95 -5.03
CA GLN A 665 6.05 25.09 -5.90
C GLN A 665 7.16 25.50 -6.90
N SER A 666 8.43 25.17 -6.69
CA SER A 666 9.41 25.24 -7.80
C SER A 666 9.21 24.07 -8.75
N SER A 667 8.75 22.95 -8.19
CA SER A 667 7.95 21.96 -8.88
C SER A 667 6.80 22.74 -9.55
N ARG A 668 5.82 23.43 -8.92
CA ARG A 668 4.80 24.33 -9.56
C ARG A 668 5.21 25.39 -10.65
N HIS A 669 6.44 25.60 -11.18
CA HIS A 669 6.64 26.56 -12.32
C HIS A 669 6.65 26.01 -13.75
N SER A 670 7.45 24.98 -14.00
CA SER A 670 7.80 24.54 -15.36
C SER A 670 6.69 23.78 -16.13
N PHE A 671 5.41 23.74 -15.74
CA PHE A 671 4.32 22.88 -16.29
C PHE A 671 3.42 23.62 -17.21
N LEU A 672 3.18 24.84 -16.75
CA LEU A 672 2.63 26.01 -17.40
C LEU A 672 3.20 26.39 -18.76
N LEU A 673 4.21 25.68 -19.24
CA LEU A 673 4.97 26.04 -20.41
C LEU A 673 4.81 25.00 -21.53
N SER A 674 4.57 23.72 -21.19
CA SER A 674 4.13 22.74 -22.18
C SER A 674 3.13 21.70 -21.65
N VAL A 675 2.20 22.14 -20.78
CA VAL A 675 0.82 21.93 -21.22
C VAL A 675 0.56 22.79 -22.50
N GLU A 676 0.18 24.09 -22.59
CA GLU A 676 -0.43 24.80 -23.78
C GLU A 676 0.34 24.88 -25.13
N ALA A 677 1.30 23.96 -25.41
CA ALA A 677 3.32 23.10 -27.88
C ALA A 677 3.13 21.85 -28.81
N LEU A 678 2.78 20.68 -28.27
CA LEU A 678 2.70 19.40 -28.91
C LEU A 678 1.17 18.91 -28.88
N LEU A 679 0.25 19.51 -28.07
CA LEU A 679 -1.23 19.43 -28.21
C LEU A 679 -1.69 20.64 -28.94
N TYR A 680 -1.75 21.82 -28.29
CA TYR A 680 -2.29 23.00 -28.93
C TYR A 680 -1.61 23.19 -30.30
N GLY A 681 -0.27 23.09 -30.36
CA GLY A 681 0.47 23.05 -31.62
C GLY A 681 0.01 21.97 -32.62
N PRO A 682 0.28 20.67 -32.45
CA PRO A 682 -0.15 19.56 -33.31
C PRO A 682 -1.65 19.33 -33.51
N ILE A 683 -2.54 19.63 -32.55
CA ILE A 683 -3.99 19.71 -32.76
C ILE A 683 -4.29 20.82 -33.76
N GLU A 684 -3.78 22.03 -33.52
CA GLU A 684 -3.98 23.19 -34.39
C GLU A 684 -3.40 22.92 -35.78
N ASN A 685 -2.17 22.41 -35.85
CA ASN A 685 -1.51 22.00 -37.09
C ASN A 685 -2.27 20.86 -37.81
N PHE A 686 -2.79 19.86 -37.11
CA PHE A 686 -3.60 18.81 -37.72
C PHE A 686 -4.94 19.37 -38.23
N CYS A 687 -5.58 20.26 -37.46
CA CYS A 687 -6.83 20.94 -37.82
C CYS A 687 -6.71 21.82 -39.07
N ASP A 688 -5.58 22.50 -39.23
CA ASP A 688 -5.38 23.52 -40.27
C ASP A 688 -4.52 23.06 -41.44
N GLN A 689 -3.73 21.98 -41.31
CA GLN A 689 -2.99 21.36 -42.41
C GLN A 689 -3.68 20.07 -42.92
N GLU A 690 -3.65 18.99 -42.15
CA GLU A 690 -4.09 17.64 -42.58
C GLU A 690 -5.60 17.58 -42.86
N LEU A 691 -6.45 18.04 -41.91
CA LEU A 691 -7.91 18.06 -42.10
C LEU A 691 -8.34 18.96 -43.27
N LYS A 692 -7.56 20.00 -43.56
CA LYS A 692 -7.82 20.94 -44.66
C LYS A 692 -7.49 20.31 -46.01
N GLN A 693 -6.39 19.56 -46.11
CA GLN A 693 -5.98 18.88 -47.34
C GLN A 693 -6.98 17.76 -47.74
N ALA A 694 -7.53 17.03 -46.77
CA ALA A 694 -8.56 16.02 -47.04
C ALA A 694 -9.84 16.61 -47.69
N ILE A 695 -10.26 17.80 -47.23
CA ILE A 695 -11.44 18.49 -47.74
C ILE A 695 -11.25 18.91 -49.21
N GLU A 696 -10.06 19.38 -49.60
CA GLU A 696 -9.80 19.73 -51.01
C GLU A 696 -9.76 18.49 -51.92
N LEU A 697 -9.16 17.38 -51.47
CA LEU A 697 -9.15 16.12 -52.22
C LEU A 697 -10.57 15.54 -52.42
N LYS A 698 -11.47 15.67 -51.42
CA LYS A 698 -12.89 15.31 -51.59
C LYS A 698 -13.56 16.15 -52.69
N LYS A 699 -13.33 17.46 -52.74
CA LYS A 699 -13.90 18.34 -53.79
C LYS A 699 -13.42 17.97 -55.18
N GLU A 700 -12.13 17.67 -55.34
CA GLU A 700 -11.57 17.27 -56.64
C GLU A 700 -12.16 15.95 -57.13
N MET A 701 -12.30 14.95 -56.25
CA MET A 701 -12.97 13.69 -56.56
C MET A 701 -14.44 13.91 -56.99
N VAL A 702 -15.22 14.70 -56.24
CA VAL A 702 -16.63 14.98 -56.56
C VAL A 702 -16.74 15.67 -57.92
N LYS A 703 -15.92 16.69 -58.19
CA LYS A 703 -15.90 17.41 -59.46
C LYS A 703 -15.58 16.47 -60.64
N CYS A 704 -14.59 15.59 -60.51
CA CYS A 704 -14.29 14.60 -61.57
C CYS A 704 -15.41 13.57 -61.74
N GLY A 705 -16.15 13.25 -60.68
CA GLY A 705 -17.36 12.42 -60.74
C GLY A 705 -18.50 13.09 -61.51
N GLU A 706 -18.77 14.36 -61.23
CA GLU A 706 -19.77 15.16 -61.97
C GLU A 706 -19.40 15.31 -63.45
N GLU A 707 -18.12 15.59 -63.77
CA GLU A 707 -17.61 15.62 -65.15
C GLU A 707 -17.78 14.26 -65.86
N TYR A 708 -17.58 13.14 -65.16
CA TYR A 708 -17.78 11.79 -65.69
C TYR A 708 -19.26 11.45 -65.90
N GLU A 709 -20.13 11.63 -64.89
CA GLU A 709 -21.57 11.35 -65.01
C GLU A 709 -22.22 12.24 -66.10
N ALA A 710 -21.82 13.51 -66.23
CA ALA A 710 -22.30 14.42 -67.26
C ALA A 710 -21.85 14.04 -68.68
N LEU A 711 -20.77 13.26 -68.84
CA LEU A 711 -20.35 12.66 -70.11
C LEU A 711 -21.02 11.30 -70.34
N LEU A 712 -21.18 10.50 -69.29
CA LEU A 712 -21.85 9.19 -69.34
C LEU A 712 -23.31 9.33 -69.77
N GLY A 713 -24.05 10.27 -69.20
CA GLY A 713 -25.42 10.59 -69.60
C GLY A 713 -25.52 11.05 -71.06
N LYS A 714 -24.50 11.73 -71.60
CA LYS A 714 -24.41 12.13 -73.02
C LYS A 714 -24.03 11.00 -73.98
N SER A 715 -23.48 9.89 -73.49
CA SER A 715 -23.27 8.67 -74.29
C SER A 715 -24.50 7.75 -74.21
N LEU A 716 -25.04 7.50 -73.01
CA LEU A 716 -26.25 6.70 -72.82
C LEU A 716 -27.48 7.25 -73.57
N SER A 717 -27.65 8.58 -73.61
CA SER A 717 -28.73 9.22 -74.39
C SER A 717 -28.61 9.07 -75.92
N LYS A 718 -27.49 8.54 -76.45
CA LYS A 718 -27.33 8.21 -77.88
C LYS A 718 -27.78 6.79 -78.24
N GLN A 719 -28.02 5.90 -77.27
CA GLN A 719 -28.46 4.52 -77.55
C GLN A 719 -29.97 4.43 -77.76
N THR A 720 -30.47 5.00 -78.86
CA THR A 720 -31.82 4.72 -79.37
C THR A 720 -31.79 3.44 -80.23
N PRO A 721 -32.65 2.44 -79.94
CA PRO A 721 -32.74 1.24 -80.77
C PRO A 721 -33.57 1.52 -82.03
N PHE A 722 -32.91 1.75 -83.17
CA PHE A 722 -33.57 1.85 -84.48
C PHE A 722 -33.09 0.76 -85.44
N TYR A 723 -33.98 -0.17 -85.77
CA TYR A 723 -33.78 -1.14 -86.85
C TYR A 723 -34.96 -1.12 -87.82
N SER A 724 -34.89 -0.27 -88.86
CA SER A 724 -35.73 -0.42 -90.04
C SER A 724 -35.13 0.26 -91.28
N ARG A 725 -34.55 -0.58 -92.18
CA ARG A 725 -34.31 -0.31 -93.62
C ARG A 725 -33.22 0.73 -93.97
N SER A 726 -32.45 0.59 -95.06
CA SER A 726 -32.26 -0.53 -96.02
C SER A 726 -31.06 -0.25 -96.95
N SER A 727 -30.67 -1.25 -97.77
CA SER A 727 -29.86 -1.14 -99.03
C SER A 727 -28.41 -0.61 -98.90
N SER A 728 -27.34 -1.37 -99.23
CA SER A 728 -26.91 -1.90 -100.55
C SER A 728 -26.52 -0.78 -101.55
N LEU A 729 -25.38 -0.78 -102.25
CA LEU A 729 -24.53 -1.89 -102.74
C LEU A 729 -23.01 -1.55 -102.80
N SER A 730 -22.24 -2.52 -103.30
CA SER A 730 -20.77 -2.69 -103.33
C SER A 730 -19.98 -2.02 -104.48
N ILE A 731 -18.64 -1.93 -104.32
CA ILE A 731 -17.58 -1.96 -105.38
C ILE A 731 -17.43 -0.65 -106.23
N THR A 732 -16.26 -0.10 -106.60
CA THR A 732 -14.93 -0.67 -106.98
C THR A 732 -13.71 0.23 -106.63
N SER A 733 -12.58 -0.40 -106.27
CA SER A 733 -11.13 -0.09 -106.53
C SER A 733 -10.54 1.34 -106.70
N ALA A 734 -9.45 1.59 -105.93
CA ALA A 734 -8.22 2.36 -106.25
C ALA A 734 -8.31 3.90 -106.44
N LEU A 735 -7.27 4.71 -106.15
CA LEU A 735 -5.86 4.42 -105.80
C LEU A 735 -5.37 5.33 -104.64
N ASP A 736 -4.19 5.04 -104.10
CA ASP A 736 -3.59 5.62 -102.88
C ASP A 736 -3.25 7.12 -102.92
N ILE A 737 -3.19 7.74 -101.73
CA ILE A 737 -1.97 8.37 -101.20
C ILE A 737 -1.99 8.30 -99.66
N VAL A 738 -0.82 8.04 -99.07
CA VAL A 738 -0.60 7.81 -97.63
C VAL A 738 -0.17 9.10 -96.92
N LEU A 739 -0.59 9.27 -95.66
CA LEU A 739 0.09 9.93 -94.51
C LEU A 739 -0.94 10.15 -93.38
N ASP A 740 -0.71 9.87 -92.10
CA ASP A 740 0.14 8.87 -91.44
C ASP A 740 -0.45 8.68 -90.01
N ASP A 741 -0.34 7.48 -89.46
CA ASP A 741 -1.15 6.92 -88.37
C ASP A 741 -1.64 7.82 -87.18
N ASN A 742 -2.97 7.96 -87.13
CA ASN A 742 -3.86 7.52 -86.03
C ASN A 742 -3.90 8.23 -84.64
N GLU A 743 -5.09 8.47 -84.06
CA GLU A 743 -6.41 8.71 -84.69
C GLU A 743 -7.39 9.41 -83.73
N ASN A 744 -8.53 9.79 -84.30
CA ASN A 744 -9.78 10.22 -83.67
C ASN A 744 -10.05 9.72 -82.23
N THR A 745 -9.86 10.59 -81.21
CA THR A 745 -10.48 10.35 -79.89
C THR A 745 -11.99 10.52 -79.99
N THR A 746 -12.69 9.38 -79.97
CA THR A 746 -14.14 9.28 -80.12
C THR A 746 -14.90 9.92 -78.95
N SER A 747 -16.24 9.94 -79.05
CA SER A 747 -17.11 10.31 -77.94
C SER A 747 -16.85 9.44 -76.69
N ASP A 748 -16.42 8.19 -76.90
CA ASP A 748 -16.22 7.22 -75.84
C ASP A 748 -14.77 7.22 -75.32
N ASP A 749 -13.78 7.65 -76.11
CA ASP A 749 -12.42 7.93 -75.59
C ASP A 749 -12.42 9.11 -74.61
N LYS A 750 -13.20 10.16 -74.88
CA LYS A 750 -13.36 11.28 -73.92
C LYS A 750 -14.09 10.84 -72.65
N LEU A 751 -15.06 9.94 -72.77
CA LEU A 751 -15.72 9.30 -71.63
C LEU A 751 -14.75 8.40 -70.85
N MET A 752 -13.87 7.67 -71.53
CA MET A 752 -12.87 6.80 -70.92
C MET A 752 -11.76 7.59 -70.23
N GLN A 753 -11.29 8.70 -70.81
CA GLN A 753 -10.36 9.62 -70.15
C GLN A 753 -10.98 10.28 -68.91
N ALA A 754 -12.24 10.70 -68.98
CA ALA A 754 -12.96 11.22 -67.82
C ALA A 754 -13.13 10.14 -66.73
N ARG A 755 -13.47 8.91 -67.12
CA ARG A 755 -13.52 7.76 -66.22
C ARG A 755 -12.18 7.52 -65.53
N CYS A 756 -11.08 7.42 -66.27
CA CYS A 756 -9.75 7.22 -65.71
C CYS A 756 -9.34 8.34 -64.74
N LYS A 757 -9.70 9.60 -65.02
CA LYS A 757 -9.48 10.72 -64.09
C LYS A 757 -10.30 10.58 -62.81
N PHE A 758 -11.59 10.25 -62.91
CA PHE A 758 -12.44 10.02 -61.74
C PHE A 758 -11.98 8.82 -60.91
N GLU A 759 -11.63 7.71 -61.56
CA GLU A 759 -11.07 6.51 -60.90
C GLU A 759 -9.78 6.86 -60.14
N VAL A 760 -8.82 7.56 -60.75
CA VAL A 760 -7.58 8.01 -60.06
C VAL A 760 -7.89 8.99 -58.93
N ALA A 761 -8.75 10.00 -59.14
CA ALA A 761 -9.13 10.94 -58.08
C ALA A 761 -9.86 10.24 -56.92
N ARG A 762 -10.69 9.22 -57.20
CA ARG A 762 -11.32 8.37 -56.20
C ARG A 762 -10.27 7.55 -55.44
N PHE A 763 -9.29 6.98 -56.14
CA PHE A 763 -8.20 6.22 -55.51
C PHE A 763 -7.37 7.10 -54.58
N ASP A 764 -6.96 8.29 -55.02
CA ASP A 764 -6.15 9.20 -54.20
C ASP A 764 -6.92 9.82 -53.04
N CYS A 765 -8.20 10.16 -53.24
CA CYS A 765 -9.12 10.54 -52.17
C CYS A 765 -9.23 9.43 -51.12
N VAL A 766 -9.54 8.19 -51.52
CA VAL A 766 -9.64 7.02 -50.63
C VAL A 766 -8.31 6.70 -49.94
N ARG A 767 -7.19 6.79 -50.66
CA ARG A 767 -5.83 6.58 -50.13
C ARG A 767 -5.49 7.62 -49.06
N TYR A 768 -5.77 8.90 -49.33
CA TYR A 768 -5.53 9.98 -48.38
C TYR A 768 -6.48 9.90 -47.18
N PHE A 769 -7.75 9.55 -47.35
CA PHE A 769 -8.68 9.35 -46.24
C PHE A 769 -8.35 8.11 -45.39
N ASN A 770 -7.89 7.00 -45.96
CA ASN A 770 -7.35 5.88 -45.18
C ASN A 770 -6.07 6.29 -44.43
N MET A 771 -5.15 7.00 -45.09
CA MET A 771 -3.96 7.56 -44.45
C MET A 771 -4.31 8.56 -43.35
N LEU A 772 -5.38 9.34 -43.50
CA LEU A 772 -5.79 10.34 -42.51
C LEU A 772 -6.71 9.77 -41.42
N ASP A 773 -7.41 8.66 -41.65
CA ASP A 773 -8.00 7.87 -40.57
C ASP A 773 -6.90 7.20 -39.73
N ALA A 774 -5.81 6.77 -40.37
CA ALA A 774 -4.59 6.38 -39.69
C ALA A 774 -3.90 7.57 -39.01
N LYS A 775 -3.72 8.74 -39.63
CA LYS A 775 -3.12 9.93 -39.00
C LYS A 775 -4.04 10.66 -38.02
N LYS A 776 -5.35 10.44 -37.98
CA LYS A 776 -6.19 10.81 -36.82
C LYS A 776 -6.23 9.68 -35.80
N LYS A 777 -5.64 8.52 -36.10
CA LYS A 777 -4.91 7.76 -35.09
C LYS A 777 -3.58 8.50 -34.94
N PHE A 778 -2.44 8.26 -35.59
CA PHE A 778 -1.10 8.89 -35.41
C PHE A 778 -0.92 10.45 -35.25
N VAL A 779 -1.99 11.26 -35.18
CA VAL A 779 -2.11 12.63 -34.63
C VAL A 779 -3.41 12.87 -33.75
N LEU A 780 -4.40 11.93 -33.64
CA LEU A 780 -5.71 11.96 -32.87
C LEU A 780 -6.28 10.71 -32.02
N LEU A 781 -5.58 9.60 -31.63
CA LEU A 781 -5.46 8.90 -30.24
C LEU A 781 -4.30 9.08 -28.98
N GLU A 782 -2.90 9.41 -28.66
CA GLU A 782 -1.33 9.74 -28.99
C GLU A 782 -0.59 11.13 -29.41
N ALA A 783 -1.10 12.26 -29.94
CA ALA A 783 -0.30 13.52 -30.12
C ALA A 783 -0.02 14.42 -28.88
N PHE A 784 -0.68 14.35 -27.72
CA PHE A 784 -1.70 13.39 -27.31
C PHE A 784 -1.18 11.99 -26.76
N ASN A 785 0.17 11.76 -26.74
CA ASN A 785 1.01 10.76 -26.03
C ASN A 785 2.40 11.33 -25.44
N SER A 786 2.47 12.38 -24.57
CA SER A 786 3.23 12.54 -23.30
C SER A 786 2.63 13.24 -22.02
N THR A 787 1.45 13.94 -21.98
CA THR A 787 0.43 14.33 -20.91
C THR A 787 -0.15 13.30 -19.99
N LEU A 788 0.51 12.20 -19.94
CA LEU A 788 0.44 11.26 -18.90
C LEU A 788 1.88 10.85 -18.72
N TYR A 789 2.63 10.52 -19.77
CA TYR A 789 4.00 10.02 -19.66
C TYR A 789 4.90 10.79 -18.70
N SER A 790 4.77 12.11 -18.55
CA SER A 790 5.42 12.81 -17.41
C SER A 790 4.69 12.63 -16.05
N TYR A 791 3.36 12.84 -15.97
CA TYR A 791 2.53 13.11 -14.77
C TYR A 791 3.14 12.61 -13.44
N LEU A 792 3.31 11.32 -13.18
CA LEU A 792 3.79 10.89 -11.85
C LEU A 792 5.13 11.49 -11.46
N GLY A 793 6.00 11.94 -12.36
CA GLY A 793 7.25 12.60 -12.02
C GLY A 793 7.10 13.65 -10.91
N HIS A 794 5.97 14.37 -10.88
CA HIS A 794 5.67 15.22 -9.73
C HIS A 794 5.36 14.50 -8.45
N PHE A 795 4.48 13.51 -8.45
CA PHE A 795 4.21 12.77 -7.22
C PHE A 795 5.30 11.76 -6.90
N HIS A 796 6.33 11.68 -7.72
CA HIS A 796 7.64 11.26 -7.27
C HIS A 796 8.25 12.40 -6.43
N ALA A 797 8.42 13.59 -7.02
CA ALA A 797 8.89 14.80 -6.33
C ALA A 797 8.23 15.03 -4.96
N CYS A 798 6.92 15.24 -4.92
CA CYS A 798 6.15 15.47 -3.70
C CYS A 798 6.18 14.30 -2.71
N HIS A 799 6.19 13.05 -3.19
CA HIS A 799 6.22 11.89 -2.30
C HIS A 799 7.56 11.80 -1.58
N GLU A 800 8.67 11.90 -2.30
CA GLU A 800 10.01 11.84 -1.71
C GLU A 800 10.33 13.08 -0.87
N LEU A 801 9.86 14.27 -1.27
CA LEU A 801 9.91 15.48 -0.43
C LEU A 801 9.22 15.24 0.93
N VAL A 802 7.95 14.82 0.95
CA VAL A 802 7.20 14.59 2.20
C VAL A 802 7.85 13.48 3.05
N LYS A 803 8.23 12.36 2.42
CA LYS A 803 8.88 11.20 3.05
C LYS A 803 10.24 11.53 3.66
N SER A 804 10.98 12.50 3.12
CA SER A 804 12.25 12.96 3.70
C SER A 804 12.09 13.67 5.05
N ILE A 805 10.90 14.22 5.33
CA ILE A 805 10.61 15.05 6.52
C ILE A 805 9.81 14.28 7.59
N GLU A 806 9.08 13.23 7.19
CA GLU A 806 8.27 12.39 8.08
C GLU A 806 9.02 11.92 9.36
N PRO A 807 10.26 11.40 9.33
CA PRO A 807 10.94 10.95 10.54
C PRO A 807 11.17 12.09 11.54
N THR A 808 11.50 13.28 11.02
CA THR A 808 11.73 14.48 11.82
C THR A 808 10.44 14.96 12.50
N LEU A 809 9.30 14.89 11.80
CA LEU A 809 7.99 15.22 12.38
C LEU A 809 7.58 14.23 13.49
N ARG A 810 7.79 12.93 13.26
CA ARG A 810 7.47 11.88 14.25
C ARG A 810 8.28 12.04 15.54
N THR A 811 9.57 12.30 15.44
CA THR A 811 10.43 12.59 16.60
C THR A 811 9.96 13.84 17.35
N ARG A 812 9.71 14.96 16.64
CA ARG A 812 9.19 16.20 17.25
C ARG A 812 7.84 16.00 17.96
N GLN A 813 6.98 15.11 17.44
CA GLN A 813 5.68 14.80 18.06
C GLN A 813 5.78 13.92 19.30
N ALA A 814 6.78 13.04 19.42
CA ALA A 814 7.03 12.27 20.64
C ALA A 814 7.39 13.21 21.81
N ASN A 815 8.38 14.09 21.60
CA ASN A 815 8.83 15.07 22.60
C ASN A 815 7.69 15.98 23.09
N LEU A 816 6.76 16.36 22.19
CA LEU A 816 5.58 17.15 22.55
C LEU A 816 4.67 16.44 23.56
N GLN A 817 4.54 15.12 23.46
CA GLN A 817 3.70 14.36 24.38
C GLN A 817 4.40 14.13 25.72
N GLU A 818 5.73 13.95 25.73
CA GLU A 818 6.53 13.85 26.96
C GLU A 818 6.49 15.14 27.79
N ALA A 819 6.74 16.30 27.16
CA ALA A 819 6.68 17.61 27.81
C ALA A 819 5.28 17.91 28.41
N ARG A 820 4.19 17.50 27.72
CA ARG A 820 2.82 17.58 28.24
C ARG A 820 2.61 16.72 29.49
N ASN A 821 3.05 15.46 29.42
CA ASN A 821 2.94 14.54 30.56
C ASN A 821 3.72 15.03 31.78
N GLN A 822 4.81 15.79 31.59
CA GLN A 822 5.54 16.41 32.69
C GLN A 822 4.81 17.64 33.26
N PHE A 823 4.27 18.51 32.41
CA PHE A 823 3.48 19.68 32.85
C PHE A 823 2.28 19.30 33.72
N GLU A 824 1.59 18.19 33.40
CA GLU A 824 0.47 17.68 34.21
C GLU A 824 0.92 17.16 35.59
N LYS A 825 2.07 16.47 35.67
CA LYS A 825 2.68 16.03 36.95
C LYS A 825 3.07 17.21 37.83
N ASP A 826 3.72 18.22 37.25
CA ASP A 826 4.09 19.44 37.96
C ASP A 826 2.84 20.16 38.49
N GLY A 827 1.78 20.25 37.68
CA GLY A 827 0.49 20.81 38.09
C GLY A 827 -0.12 20.09 39.31
N ALA A 828 -0.04 18.76 39.36
CA ALA A 828 -0.48 17.97 40.52
C ALA A 828 0.38 18.21 41.76
N MET A 829 1.72 18.33 41.61
CA MET A 829 2.62 18.69 42.70
C MET A 829 2.31 20.09 43.26
N TRP A 830 2.06 21.08 42.41
CA TRP A 830 1.74 22.45 42.84
C TRP A 830 0.39 22.53 43.55
N ALA A 831 -0.61 21.73 43.16
CA ALA A 831 -1.86 21.58 43.89
C ALA A 831 -1.61 20.98 45.29
N GLN A 832 -0.89 19.86 45.36
CA GLN A 832 -0.60 19.18 46.62
C GLN A 832 0.22 20.07 47.60
N GLN A 833 1.13 20.91 47.09
CA GLN A 833 1.85 21.90 47.91
C GLN A 833 0.93 23.04 48.41
N ARG A 834 -0.08 23.45 47.64
CA ARG A 834 -1.07 24.46 48.08
C ARG A 834 -1.89 23.93 49.25
N ASP A 835 -2.41 22.71 49.15
CA ASP A 835 -3.20 22.08 50.21
C ASP A 835 -2.38 21.90 51.50
N LEU A 836 -1.08 21.60 51.36
CA LEU A 836 -0.10 21.56 52.46
C LEU A 836 0.21 22.92 53.09
N LEU A 837 -0.02 24.02 52.37
CA LEU A 837 0.12 25.40 52.87
C LEU A 837 -1.17 25.87 53.55
N GLU A 838 -2.35 25.61 52.98
CA GLU A 838 -3.65 25.96 53.58
C GLU A 838 -3.90 25.20 54.90
N SER A 839 -3.49 23.92 54.97
CA SER A 839 -3.53 23.14 56.21
C SER A 839 -2.56 23.62 57.30
N ARG A 840 -1.46 24.31 56.95
CA ARG A 840 -0.53 24.92 57.91
C ARG A 840 -0.94 26.32 58.36
N LEU A 841 -1.59 27.08 57.48
CA LEU A 841 -2.04 28.46 57.78
C LEU A 841 -3.35 28.50 58.59
N SER A 842 -4.09 27.38 58.67
CA SER A 842 -5.33 27.26 59.43
C SER A 842 -5.12 26.89 60.92
N SER A 843 -3.91 26.50 61.34
CA SER A 843 -3.60 26.12 62.73
C SER A 843 -2.79 27.17 63.49
N ALA A 844 -3.49 28.00 64.28
CA ALA A 844 -3.04 28.77 65.45
C ALA A 844 -1.54 29.19 65.59
N TYR A 845 -1.26 30.45 65.29
CA TYR A 845 -0.24 31.26 66.00
C TYR A 845 -0.67 31.49 67.47
N PRO A 846 0.24 31.73 68.48
CA PRO A 846 1.16 32.89 68.43
C PRO A 846 2.49 32.84 69.21
N ALA A 847 3.23 33.96 69.09
CA ALA A 847 4.08 34.63 70.10
C ALA A 847 5.54 34.14 70.38
N THR A 848 6.47 34.98 69.87
CA THR A 848 7.81 35.33 70.40
C THR A 848 9.03 34.41 70.15
N LEU A 849 10.15 35.10 69.89
CA LEU A 849 11.56 34.65 69.82
C LEU A 849 11.94 33.67 68.67
N PRO A 850 13.24 33.61 68.30
CA PRO A 850 14.24 34.68 68.25
C PRO A 850 14.87 34.85 66.85
N VAL A 851 15.59 35.96 66.66
CA VAL A 851 16.46 36.17 65.49
C VAL A 851 17.87 35.72 65.84
N GLU A 852 18.48 34.88 65.00
CA GLU A 852 19.94 34.83 64.87
C GLU A 852 20.29 34.70 63.37
N ILE A 853 21.30 35.45 62.93
CA ILE A 853 21.59 35.70 61.51
C ILE A 853 23.00 35.21 61.19
N ILE A 854 23.14 34.46 60.10
CA ILE A 854 24.42 34.28 59.41
C ILE A 854 24.24 34.74 57.96
N SER A 855 25.04 35.76 57.58
CA SER A 855 25.22 36.37 56.24
C SER A 855 24.05 36.27 55.26
N THR A 856 23.23 37.31 55.04
CA THR A 856 23.58 38.61 54.43
C THR A 856 24.32 38.53 53.09
N GLU A 857 23.57 38.38 52.00
CA GLU A 857 23.78 39.20 50.79
C GLU A 857 22.49 39.26 49.93
N THR A 858 22.00 40.50 49.71
CA THR A 858 21.20 41.02 48.57
C THR A 858 19.98 40.19 48.07
N ALA A 859 18.72 40.45 48.47
CA ALA A 859 17.78 41.51 48.01
C ALA A 859 16.93 41.14 46.74
N GLN A 860 15.94 41.96 46.32
CA GLN A 860 14.74 41.50 45.59
C GLN A 860 14.28 42.30 44.32
N GLY A 861 14.26 41.64 43.14
CA GLY A 861 13.34 41.90 41.98
C GLY A 861 13.66 43.08 41.03
N ARG A 862 13.07 43.21 39.81
CA ARG A 862 11.98 42.45 39.13
C ARG A 862 11.73 42.92 37.65
N LEU A 863 11.79 42.00 36.68
CA LEU A 863 11.04 41.91 35.38
C LEU A 863 11.49 42.54 34.03
N LEU A 864 11.63 41.62 33.04
CA LEU A 864 11.25 41.61 31.61
C LEU A 864 12.17 42.18 30.50
N SER A 865 12.93 41.35 29.77
CA SER A 865 13.13 39.89 29.89
C SER A 865 13.93 39.53 31.15
N LYS A 866 15.27 39.55 31.06
CA LYS A 866 15.97 40.69 31.68
C LYS A 866 16.03 41.80 30.61
N ALA A 867 15.62 43.06 30.74
CA ALA A 867 15.38 43.96 31.87
C ALA A 867 15.27 43.33 33.23
N GLU A 868 16.29 43.51 34.06
CA GLU A 868 16.17 43.09 35.45
C GLU A 868 15.06 43.93 36.15
N LYS A 869 14.70 45.09 35.57
CA LYS A 869 13.41 45.78 35.73
C LYS A 869 12.99 46.61 34.51
N GLN A 870 11.68 46.63 34.24
CA GLN A 870 11.01 47.56 33.31
C GLN A 870 9.78 48.21 33.98
N GLY A 871 9.33 49.36 33.46
CA GLY A 871 8.11 50.00 33.95
C GLY A 871 8.01 51.51 33.73
N PHE A 872 6.98 52.11 34.31
CA PHE A 872 6.78 53.56 34.28
C PHE A 872 7.55 54.28 35.41
N LEU A 873 8.44 55.20 35.05
CA LEU A 873 9.06 56.15 35.96
C LEU A 873 8.52 57.57 35.71
N ILE A 874 8.55 58.41 36.73
CA ILE A 874 8.14 59.81 36.62
C ILE A 874 9.38 60.67 36.42
N VAL A 875 9.48 61.31 35.25
CA VAL A 875 10.64 62.09 34.81
C VAL A 875 10.35 63.58 34.95
N ARG A 876 11.33 64.32 35.46
CA ARG A 876 11.28 65.78 35.51
C ARG A 876 11.73 66.36 34.16
N SER A 877 10.76 66.55 33.27
CA SER A 877 10.98 66.95 31.88
C SER A 877 11.46 68.40 31.70
N GLY A 878 12.78 68.62 31.78
CA GLY A 878 13.44 69.79 31.20
C GLY A 878 13.63 71.01 32.10
N MET A 879 14.41 71.97 31.59
CA MET A 879 14.59 73.30 32.16
C MET A 879 13.40 74.20 31.79
N PHE A 880 13.24 75.34 32.49
CA PHE A 880 12.10 76.27 32.45
C PHE A 880 10.85 75.83 33.25
N PRO A 881 10.01 76.77 33.74
CA PRO A 881 9.45 76.65 35.10
C PRO A 881 8.05 76.00 35.22
N THR A 882 7.50 75.38 34.17
CA THR A 882 6.23 74.63 34.27
C THR A 882 6.49 73.22 34.78
N LYS A 883 6.26 72.98 36.08
CA LYS A 883 6.52 71.71 36.81
C LYS A 883 5.64 70.53 36.35
N SER A 884 5.76 70.12 35.09
CA SER A 884 5.10 68.94 34.52
C SER A 884 5.98 67.71 34.69
N TRP A 885 5.76 67.00 35.80
CA TRP A 885 6.24 65.64 35.98
C TRP A 885 5.54 64.72 34.97
N LYS A 886 6.30 64.00 34.14
CA LYS A 886 5.75 63.14 33.07
C LYS A 886 6.06 61.67 33.34
N ARG A 887 5.03 60.83 33.29
CA ARG A 887 5.14 59.37 33.42
C ARG A 887 5.60 58.78 32.07
N ILE A 888 6.78 58.17 32.04
CA ILE A 888 7.44 57.66 30.82
C ILE A 888 7.85 56.20 31.07
N TRP A 889 7.77 55.34 30.04
CA TRP A 889 8.17 53.93 30.15
C TRP A 889 9.67 53.77 29.90
N PHE A 890 10.32 52.98 30.76
CA PHE A 890 11.73 52.61 30.68
C PHE A 890 11.88 51.08 30.64
N GLN A 891 12.97 50.62 30.05
CA GLN A 891 13.33 49.21 29.98
C GLN A 891 14.86 49.07 29.89
N ILE A 892 15.42 48.11 30.62
CA ILE A 892 16.84 47.71 30.51
C ILE A 892 16.94 46.50 29.58
N HIS A 893 17.96 46.38 28.72
CA HIS A 893 18.14 45.18 27.90
C HIS A 893 19.59 45.06 27.43
N GLN A 894 20.15 43.84 27.47
CA GLN A 894 21.50 43.51 26.99
C GLN A 894 22.57 44.53 27.45
N GLY A 895 22.55 44.89 28.74
CA GLY A 895 23.49 45.84 29.34
C GLY A 895 23.24 47.31 29.01
N LYS A 896 22.02 47.72 28.59
CA LYS A 896 21.71 49.10 28.17
C LYS A 896 20.33 49.56 28.67
N LEU A 897 20.18 50.86 28.97
CA LEU A 897 18.92 51.47 29.45
C LEU A 897 18.24 52.26 28.33
N TYR A 898 16.96 51.95 28.08
CA TYR A 898 16.11 52.56 27.06
C TYR A 898 14.89 53.25 27.66
N SER A 899 14.30 54.18 26.91
CA SER A 899 13.04 54.85 27.22
C SER A 899 12.17 55.00 25.97
N ILE A 900 10.85 54.87 26.11
CA ILE A 900 9.90 55.09 25.02
C ILE A 900 9.33 56.51 25.16
N LYS A 901 9.83 57.44 24.34
CA LYS A 901 9.45 58.86 24.40
C LYS A 901 8.12 59.18 23.68
N ASN A 902 7.75 58.40 22.66
CA ASN A 902 6.46 58.52 21.98
C ASN A 902 5.74 57.17 21.90
N GLN A 903 4.52 57.10 22.44
CA GLN A 903 3.74 55.85 22.51
C GLN A 903 3.11 55.43 21.17
N LYS A 904 3.09 56.31 20.15
CA LYS A 904 2.59 55.96 18.82
C LYS A 904 3.62 55.22 17.97
N ASP A 905 4.89 55.62 18.08
CA ASP A 905 5.97 55.10 17.24
C ASP A 905 6.71 53.93 17.93
N MET A 906 6.49 53.74 19.24
CA MET A 906 7.07 52.67 20.08
C MET A 906 8.60 52.59 20.05
N GLU A 907 9.26 53.67 19.62
CA GLU A 907 10.70 53.69 19.37
C GLU A 907 11.51 53.77 20.68
N LEU A 908 12.30 52.73 20.93
CA LEU A 908 13.17 52.59 22.11
C LEU A 908 14.38 53.52 22.01
N THR A 909 14.25 54.74 22.55
CA THR A 909 15.37 55.69 22.61
C THR A 909 16.36 55.23 23.69
N LEU A 910 17.60 54.91 23.28
CA LEU A 910 18.70 54.65 24.22
C LEU A 910 18.91 55.87 25.12
N VAL A 911 19.00 55.64 26.43
CA VAL A 911 19.24 56.66 27.45
C VAL A 911 20.69 56.58 27.95
N SER A 912 21.20 55.37 28.16
CA SER A 912 22.55 55.13 28.69
C SER A 912 22.98 53.69 28.39
N ASP A 913 24.27 53.49 28.11
CA ASP A 913 24.88 52.16 27.97
C ASP A 913 25.43 51.74 29.34
N LEU A 914 24.84 50.71 29.95
CA LEU A 914 25.10 50.34 31.34
C LEU A 914 26.40 49.57 31.52
N MET A 915 26.92 48.96 30.43
CA MET A 915 28.27 48.40 30.35
C MET A 915 29.37 49.42 30.75
N VAL A 916 29.07 50.72 30.74
CA VAL A 916 30.01 51.83 30.98
C VAL A 916 29.46 52.98 31.86
N SER A 917 28.33 52.80 32.56
CA SER A 917 27.63 53.87 33.30
C SER A 917 27.35 53.54 34.77
N LYS A 918 26.92 54.52 35.59
CA LYS A 918 26.83 54.39 37.06
C LYS A 918 25.54 54.97 37.64
N VAL A 919 24.91 54.26 38.59
CA VAL A 919 23.57 54.59 39.13
C VAL A 919 23.59 54.71 40.66
N ARG A 920 22.82 55.64 41.26
CA ARG A 920 22.70 55.80 42.73
C ARG A 920 21.44 56.58 43.17
N ALA A 921 21.06 56.51 44.45
CA ALA A 921 19.95 57.29 45.03
C ALA A 921 20.30 58.76 45.34
N CYS A 922 19.30 59.64 45.41
CA CYS A 922 19.47 61.09 45.62
C CYS A 922 19.16 61.51 47.08
N GLN A 923 19.92 62.47 47.65
CA GLN A 923 19.77 62.90 49.05
C GLN A 923 19.01 64.22 49.23
N LYS A 924 18.02 64.19 50.15
CA LYS A 924 17.21 65.29 50.71
C LYS A 924 16.18 65.96 49.77
N SER A 925 15.02 66.28 50.35
CA SER A 925 13.89 67.08 49.83
C SER A 925 12.93 66.48 48.79
N LEU A 926 13.22 65.35 48.15
CA LEU A 926 12.28 64.65 47.26
C LEU A 926 12.18 63.15 47.62
N PRO A 927 10.98 62.59 47.84
CA PRO A 927 10.83 61.17 48.13
C PRO A 927 10.99 60.31 46.86
N TYR A 928 11.62 59.14 47.02
CA TYR A 928 11.66 58.06 46.01
C TYR A 928 12.36 58.45 44.69
N THR A 929 13.43 59.26 44.75
CA THR A 929 14.20 59.73 43.58
C THR A 929 15.64 59.23 43.51
N PHE A 930 16.07 58.81 42.32
CA PHE A 930 17.43 58.32 42.02
C PHE A 930 18.04 58.99 40.79
N GLU A 931 19.34 58.81 40.57
CA GLU A 931 20.12 59.38 39.47
C GLU A 931 20.93 58.34 38.70
N VAL A 932 20.91 58.47 37.37
CA VAL A 932 21.81 57.77 36.44
C VAL A 932 22.87 58.77 35.98
N LEU A 933 24.13 58.35 36.02
CA LEU A 933 25.33 59.08 35.57
C LEU A 933 25.99 58.30 34.44
N ASP A 934 26.09 58.91 33.26
CA ASP A 934 26.87 58.37 32.15
C ASP A 934 28.38 58.66 32.31
N ASN A 935 29.16 58.11 31.39
CA ASN A 935 30.61 58.33 31.28
C ASN A 935 31.02 59.81 31.03
N THR A 936 30.06 60.71 30.71
CA THR A 936 30.27 62.15 30.57
C THR A 936 29.82 62.96 31.80
N GLN A 937 29.48 62.31 32.91
CA GLN A 937 28.93 62.91 34.15
C GLN A 937 27.56 63.58 33.97
N SER A 938 26.83 63.31 32.87
CA SER A 938 25.47 63.85 32.71
C SER A 938 24.51 63.15 33.69
N LYS A 939 23.65 63.92 34.36
CA LYS A 939 22.81 63.46 35.47
C LYS A 939 21.34 63.44 35.11
N THR A 940 20.80 62.25 34.87
CA THR A 940 19.35 62.02 34.67
C THR A 940 18.70 61.67 36.00
N ILE A 941 17.69 62.45 36.44
CA ILE A 941 16.95 62.23 37.70
C ILE A 941 15.59 61.60 37.40
N LEU A 942 15.31 60.47 38.06
CA LEU A 942 14.10 59.66 37.90
C LEU A 942 13.40 59.49 39.25
N GLN A 943 12.06 59.46 39.25
CA GLN A 943 11.24 59.21 40.44
C GLN A 943 10.43 57.92 40.28
N ALA A 944 10.54 57.02 41.26
CA ALA A 944 9.78 55.78 41.32
C ALA A 944 8.45 55.97 42.07
N THR A 945 7.60 54.94 42.07
CA THR A 945 6.28 55.02 42.73
C THR A 945 6.34 54.87 44.26
N SER A 946 7.39 54.26 44.78
CA SER A 946 7.69 54.10 46.20
C SER A 946 9.19 53.85 46.41
N ASP A 947 9.66 53.91 47.66
CA ASP A 947 11.08 53.71 48.00
C ASP A 947 11.59 52.29 47.66
N ALA A 948 10.74 51.28 47.84
CA ALA A 948 11.05 49.89 47.45
C ALA A 948 11.09 49.69 45.93
N ASP A 949 10.22 50.40 45.20
CA ASP A 949 10.19 50.37 43.72
C ASP A 949 11.43 51.05 43.12
N MET A 950 12.03 52.02 43.83
CA MET A 950 13.27 52.71 43.44
C MET A 950 14.49 51.79 43.45
N GLN A 951 14.74 51.05 44.54
CA GLN A 951 15.97 50.24 44.66
C GLN A 951 15.99 49.05 43.68
N SER A 952 14.82 48.45 43.46
CA SER A 952 14.57 47.43 42.46
C SER A 952 14.93 47.86 41.01
N TRP A 953 15.15 49.16 40.73
CA TRP A 953 15.68 49.66 39.43
C TRP A 953 17.21 49.77 39.36
N ILE A 954 17.93 49.68 40.48
CA ILE A 954 19.39 49.94 40.54
C ILE A 954 20.19 48.63 40.56
N ASP A 955 19.75 47.65 41.33
CA ASP A 955 20.25 46.27 41.27
C ASP A 955 20.11 45.75 39.83
N ALA A 956 19.01 46.15 39.21
CA ALA A 956 18.52 45.77 37.89
C ALA A 956 19.29 46.32 36.67
N ALA A 957 20.56 46.68 36.83
CA ALA A 957 21.41 47.20 35.77
C ALA A 957 22.71 46.38 35.59
N GLN A 958 22.82 45.23 36.25
CA GLN A 958 24.11 44.59 36.56
C GLN A 958 24.18 43.13 36.09
N GLU A 959 23.09 42.36 36.20
CA GLU A 959 23.04 40.94 35.80
C GLU A 959 23.01 40.75 34.27
N SER A 960 22.47 41.71 33.51
CA SER A 960 22.32 41.60 32.05
C SER A 960 23.65 41.63 31.27
N THR A 961 24.77 41.83 31.96
CA THR A 961 26.13 41.97 31.40
C THR A 961 26.74 40.61 31.00
N GLU A 962 26.40 39.52 31.71
CA GLU A 962 27.19 38.28 31.68
C GLU A 962 26.71 37.22 30.66
N SER A 963 25.49 37.38 30.11
CA SER A 963 24.74 36.28 29.45
C SER A 963 24.99 36.07 27.93
N MET A 964 25.91 36.80 27.29
CA MET A 964 25.82 37.12 25.84
C MET A 964 26.76 36.35 24.87
N LEU A 965 27.25 35.13 25.18
CA LEU A 965 28.47 34.57 24.56
C LEU A 965 28.39 33.29 23.65
N GLY A 966 27.27 32.92 22.97
CA GLY A 966 27.35 31.93 21.85
C GLY A 966 26.08 31.40 21.10
N LEU A 967 26.29 30.87 19.85
CA LEU A 967 25.45 30.01 18.92
C LEU A 967 24.43 30.68 17.87
N GLN A 968 24.26 30.16 16.61
CA GLN A 968 23.45 30.74 15.43
C GLN A 968 22.99 29.79 14.21
N SER A 969 21.95 30.12 13.35
CA SER A 969 21.39 29.36 12.13
C SER A 969 20.44 30.09 11.05
N HIS A 970 20.05 29.52 9.84
CA HIS A 970 19.27 30.12 8.64
C HIS A 970 18.40 29.16 7.68
N ARG A 971 17.43 29.60 6.76
CA ARG A 971 16.57 28.83 5.71
C ARG A 971 15.75 29.66 4.57
N ALA A 972 14.86 29.14 3.63
CA ALA A 972 14.31 29.78 2.31
C ALA A 972 12.91 29.38 1.57
N GLN A 973 12.46 29.96 0.39
CA GLN A 973 11.04 30.00 -0.25
C GLN A 973 10.80 29.63 -1.81
N VAL A 974 9.64 29.98 -2.50
CA VAL A 974 8.98 29.36 -3.73
C VAL A 974 8.14 30.17 -4.81
N ASP A 975 7.66 29.54 -5.93
CA ASP A 975 7.07 30.04 -7.23
C ASP A 975 5.59 29.64 -7.65
N PRO A 976 4.77 30.51 -8.32
CA PRO A 976 3.30 30.36 -8.57
C PRO A 976 2.61 29.29 -9.45
N SER A 977 3.16 28.76 -10.54
CA SER A 977 2.35 28.82 -11.79
C SER A 977 1.11 27.88 -12.01
N GLN A 978 0.75 26.94 -11.12
CA GLN A 978 0.16 25.61 -11.47
C GLN A 978 -1.31 25.35 -11.91
N PRO A 979 -2.41 25.34 -11.11
CA PRO A 979 -3.74 24.96 -11.65
C PRO A 979 -4.34 25.91 -12.70
N ASP A 980 -3.48 26.74 -13.31
CA ASP A 980 -3.68 27.21 -14.66
C ASP A 980 -3.75 25.96 -15.51
N LEU A 981 -2.66 25.41 -16.07
CA LEU A 981 -2.60 24.25 -16.99
C LEU A 981 -3.23 22.90 -16.51
N VAL A 982 -3.98 22.95 -15.40
CA VAL A 982 -5.11 22.08 -14.82
C VAL A 982 -7.88 21.69 -15.93
N ARG A 983 -8.77 22.64 -16.41
CA ARG A 983 -9.79 22.52 -17.45
C ARG A 983 -9.22 21.89 -18.74
N GLN A 984 -8.14 22.45 -19.29
CA GLN A 984 -7.39 22.05 -20.51
C GLN A 984 -7.43 20.58 -20.77
N LEU A 985 -7.00 19.81 -19.79
CA LEU A 985 -6.82 18.38 -19.97
C LEU A 985 -8.02 17.57 -19.56
N MET A 986 -8.76 18.00 -18.54
CA MET A 986 -10.06 17.40 -18.23
C MET A 986 -11.01 17.49 -19.42
N GLU A 987 -10.80 18.49 -20.29
CA GLU A 987 -11.67 18.85 -21.39
C GLU A 987 -11.06 18.48 -22.75
N ASP A 988 -9.73 18.60 -22.96
CA ASP A 988 -9.01 17.96 -24.08
C ASP A 988 -9.17 16.43 -24.04
N ASN A 989 -9.39 15.90 -22.83
CA ASN A 989 -9.64 14.49 -22.55
C ASN A 989 -11.02 14.31 -21.91
N ALA A 990 -12.06 14.95 -22.46
CA ALA A 990 -13.42 14.85 -21.94
C ALA A 990 -13.92 13.41 -21.74
N VAL A 991 -13.41 12.44 -22.52
CA VAL A 991 -13.79 11.00 -22.48
C VAL A 991 -12.58 10.09 -22.31
N CYS A 992 -12.72 9.03 -21.52
CA CYS A 992 -11.68 8.06 -21.17
C CYS A 992 -11.14 7.24 -22.37
N ALA A 993 -9.81 7.06 -22.44
CA ALA A 993 -9.07 6.35 -23.51
C ALA A 993 -9.60 4.95 -23.83
N ASP A 994 -10.12 4.25 -22.83
CA ASP A 994 -10.37 2.81 -22.90
C ASP A 994 -11.86 2.43 -22.89
N CYS A 995 -12.69 3.21 -22.20
CA CYS A 995 -14.14 2.96 -22.15
C CYS A 995 -15.03 4.13 -22.59
N GLY A 996 -14.46 5.28 -22.95
CA GLY A 996 -15.23 6.46 -23.38
C GLY A 996 -16.06 7.16 -22.30
N GLN A 997 -16.00 6.73 -21.04
CA GLN A 997 -16.69 7.40 -19.93
C GLN A 997 -16.12 8.81 -19.70
N SER A 998 -17.01 9.78 -19.53
CA SER A 998 -16.72 11.18 -19.15
C SER A 998 -17.15 11.46 -17.70
N PRO A 999 -16.52 12.38 -16.96
CA PRO A 999 -15.22 13.00 -17.25
C PRO A 999 -14.06 12.01 -17.07
N SER A 1000 -12.88 12.33 -17.60
CA SER A 1000 -11.68 11.50 -17.45
C SER A 1000 -10.62 12.19 -16.57
N GLU A 1001 -10.96 12.32 -15.29
CA GLU A 1001 -10.26 13.12 -14.26
C GLU A 1001 -8.95 12.50 -13.70
N TRP A 1002 -8.49 11.42 -14.33
CA TRP A 1002 -7.38 10.60 -13.85
C TRP A 1002 -6.48 10.18 -14.99
N VAL A 1003 -5.26 9.76 -14.65
CA VAL A 1003 -4.18 9.93 -15.61
C VAL A 1003 -3.12 8.82 -15.45
N SER A 1004 -3.18 7.74 -16.25
CA SER A 1004 -2.13 6.70 -16.39
C SER A 1004 -0.85 7.21 -17.03
N ILE A 1005 0.11 7.56 -16.16
CA ILE A 1005 1.23 8.41 -16.53
C ILE A 1005 2.07 7.78 -17.68
N ASN A 1006 2.91 6.78 -17.44
CA ASN A 1006 3.87 6.23 -18.39
C ASN A 1006 3.25 5.36 -19.52
N ILE A 1007 2.16 5.82 -20.11
CA ILE A 1007 1.47 5.18 -21.21
C ILE A 1007 0.91 6.23 -22.18
N GLY A 1008 -0.23 6.82 -21.84
CA GLY A 1008 -1.23 7.11 -22.88
C GLY A 1008 -2.70 7.18 -22.49
N ALA A 1009 -3.11 6.88 -21.26
CA ALA A 1009 -4.53 6.75 -20.95
C ALA A 1009 -5.05 7.74 -19.90
N PHE A 1010 -5.85 8.74 -20.31
CA PHE A 1010 -6.67 9.60 -19.45
C PHE A 1010 -7.98 8.86 -19.20
N LEU A 1011 -8.42 8.85 -17.94
CA LEU A 1011 -9.25 7.79 -17.40
C LEU A 1011 -10.37 8.36 -16.56
N CYS A 1012 -11.56 7.79 -16.75
CA CYS A 1012 -12.57 7.86 -15.71
C CYS A 1012 -12.05 7.13 -14.46
N ILE A 1013 -12.62 7.44 -13.29
CA ILE A 1013 -12.19 6.87 -12.01
C ILE A 1013 -12.17 5.32 -11.98
N GLU A 1014 -13.03 4.65 -12.76
CA GLU A 1014 -13.03 3.18 -12.84
C GLU A 1014 -11.83 2.62 -13.65
N CYS A 1015 -11.60 3.16 -14.86
CA CYS A 1015 -10.43 2.76 -15.64
C CYS A 1015 -9.11 3.21 -14.99
N SER A 1016 -9.12 4.27 -14.18
CA SER A 1016 -7.96 4.68 -13.38
C SER A 1016 -7.68 3.71 -12.24
N GLY A 1017 -8.72 3.21 -11.58
CA GLY A 1017 -8.62 2.09 -10.62
C GLY A 1017 -8.14 0.78 -11.25
N ILE A 1018 -8.43 0.55 -12.53
CA ILE A 1018 -7.85 -0.54 -13.32
C ILE A 1018 -6.38 -0.27 -13.65
N HIS A 1019 -6.04 0.89 -14.19
CA HIS A 1019 -4.67 1.19 -14.58
C HIS A 1019 -3.69 1.14 -13.39
N ARG A 1020 -4.18 1.43 -12.16
CA ARG A 1020 -3.43 1.19 -10.91
C ARG A 1020 -3.14 -0.28 -10.63
N SER A 1021 -3.96 -1.22 -11.10
CA SER A 1021 -3.75 -2.67 -10.96
C SER A 1021 -2.75 -3.26 -11.97
N LEU A 1022 -2.25 -2.46 -12.91
CA LEU A 1022 -1.11 -2.80 -13.79
C LEU A 1022 0.23 -2.67 -13.06
N GLY A 1023 0.27 -1.85 -12.00
CA GLY A 1023 1.49 -1.48 -11.30
C GLY A 1023 2.31 -0.40 -12.03
N VAL A 1024 3.08 0.36 -11.24
CA VAL A 1024 3.80 1.59 -11.68
C VAL A 1024 4.99 1.37 -12.64
N HIS A 1025 5.23 0.14 -13.08
CA HIS A 1025 6.20 -0.17 -14.15
C HIS A 1025 5.52 -0.29 -15.52
N VAL A 1026 4.20 -0.52 -15.54
CA VAL A 1026 3.35 -0.45 -16.75
C VAL A 1026 2.57 0.85 -16.77
N SER A 1027 1.93 1.24 -15.65
CA SER A 1027 1.04 2.39 -15.57
C SER A 1027 1.06 3.06 -14.19
N LYS A 1028 1.55 4.31 -14.12
CA LYS A 1028 1.73 5.01 -12.83
C LYS A 1028 0.67 6.07 -12.48
N VAL A 1029 -0.62 5.71 -12.58
CA VAL A 1029 -1.82 6.60 -12.50
C VAL A 1029 -1.85 7.68 -11.41
N ARG A 1030 -2.35 8.90 -11.73
CA ARG A 1030 -2.52 10.06 -10.82
C ARG A 1030 -3.87 10.82 -11.02
N SER A 1031 -4.22 11.82 -10.19
CA SER A 1031 -5.42 12.67 -10.34
C SER A 1031 -5.09 14.02 -10.97
N LEU A 1032 -5.92 14.53 -11.88
CA LEU A 1032 -5.75 15.88 -12.42
C LEU A 1032 -6.03 16.98 -11.38
N ILE A 1033 -6.77 16.66 -10.31
CA ILE A 1033 -7.42 17.66 -9.43
C ILE A 1033 -6.96 17.56 -7.97
N LEU A 1034 -6.89 16.34 -7.42
CA LEU A 1034 -6.72 16.11 -5.98
C LEU A 1034 -5.28 16.23 -5.50
N ASP A 1035 -4.35 16.16 -6.45
CA ASP A 1035 -2.95 15.96 -6.21
C ASP A 1035 -2.20 17.19 -6.82
N SER A 1036 -1.16 17.75 -6.18
CA SER A 1036 -0.33 18.92 -6.63
C SER A 1036 0.52 18.65 -7.88
N TRP A 1037 1.38 19.55 -8.40
CA TRP A 1037 2.10 19.26 -9.67
C TRP A 1037 3.59 19.70 -9.82
N ASP A 1038 4.35 19.07 -10.76
CA ASP A 1038 5.78 19.31 -11.07
C ASP A 1038 5.93 19.82 -12.46
N VAL A 1039 6.62 20.95 -12.51
CA VAL A 1039 6.37 21.96 -13.50
C VAL A 1039 6.83 21.19 -14.83
N SER A 1040 8.06 20.65 -14.92
CA SER A 1040 8.53 19.93 -16.15
C SER A 1040 7.72 18.67 -16.52
N VAL A 1041 6.90 18.22 -15.58
CA VAL A 1041 5.92 17.15 -15.63
C VAL A 1041 4.45 17.66 -15.75
N LEU A 1042 4.23 18.87 -16.28
CA LEU A 1042 3.34 19.17 -17.44
C LEU A 1042 4.11 19.71 -18.65
N GLU A 1043 5.39 20.11 -18.65
CA GLU A 1043 6.01 20.51 -19.95
C GLU A 1043 5.99 19.38 -20.98
N LEU A 1044 6.40 18.19 -20.58
CA LEU A 1044 6.23 17.02 -21.43
C LEU A 1044 4.74 16.69 -21.70
N LEU A 1045 3.81 17.38 -21.02
CA LEU A 1045 2.41 17.07 -20.99
C LEU A 1045 1.57 17.66 -22.13
N HIS A 1046 0.58 18.59 -22.03
CA HIS A 1046 -0.52 18.79 -23.05
C HIS A 1046 0.08 18.73 -24.39
N HIS A 1047 0.90 19.74 -24.73
CA HIS A 1047 2.30 19.51 -24.96
C HIS A 1047 2.50 18.15 -25.71
N HIS A 1048 3.20 17.10 -25.28
CA HIS A 1048 3.01 15.78 -25.93
C HIS A 1048 1.78 14.83 -25.66
N LEU A 1049 0.91 14.76 -24.58
CA LEU A 1049 -0.20 13.70 -24.34
C LEU A 1049 -1.73 14.07 -24.11
N GLY A 1050 -2.60 13.03 -24.03
CA GLY A 1050 -4.03 12.99 -23.84
C GLY A 1050 -4.56 11.57 -24.16
N ASN A 1051 -5.75 11.52 -24.75
CA ASN A 1051 -6.46 10.37 -25.32
C ASN A 1051 -6.60 10.48 -26.85
N THR A 1052 -5.80 11.33 -27.51
CA THR A 1052 -5.81 11.70 -28.96
C THR A 1052 -4.31 11.69 -29.55
N ASN A 1053 -3.77 11.23 -30.74
CA ASN A 1053 -2.81 10.06 -31.27
C ASN A 1053 -2.96 8.36 -31.23
N VAL A 1054 -2.87 7.30 -30.31
CA VAL A 1054 -2.55 6.67 -28.89
C VAL A 1054 -2.49 5.23 -29.31
N ASN A 1055 -3.66 4.93 -29.86
CA ASN A 1055 -4.07 3.67 -30.35
C ASN A 1055 -3.15 3.38 -31.54
N ALA A 1056 -2.73 4.35 -32.35
CA ALA A 1056 -1.65 4.19 -33.33
C ALA A 1056 -0.27 3.68 -32.80
N ILE A 1057 -0.07 3.60 -31.47
CA ILE A 1057 1.03 2.88 -30.81
C ILE A 1057 0.52 1.70 -29.96
N TRP A 1058 -0.53 1.85 -29.16
CA TRP A 1058 -0.95 0.84 -28.17
C TRP A 1058 -2.25 0.06 -28.53
N GLU A 1059 -3.04 0.53 -29.50
CA GLU A 1059 -4.37 0.02 -29.93
C GLU A 1059 -4.58 0.24 -31.46
N VAL A 1060 -3.57 -0.11 -32.26
CA VAL A 1060 -3.47 0.17 -33.71
C VAL A 1060 -4.38 -0.78 -34.45
N ALA A 1061 -4.27 -2.04 -34.03
CA ALA A 1061 -4.75 -3.20 -34.71
C ALA A 1061 -5.35 -4.13 -33.66
N LEU A 1062 -6.67 -4.05 -33.52
CA LEU A 1062 -7.40 -4.94 -32.62
C LEU A 1062 -7.31 -6.38 -33.12
N ALA A 1063 -6.89 -7.28 -32.23
CA ALA A 1063 -6.95 -8.71 -32.50
C ALA A 1063 -8.42 -9.16 -32.72
N PRO A 1064 -8.69 -10.13 -33.60
CA PRO A 1064 -10.05 -10.55 -33.91
C PRO A 1064 -10.70 -11.18 -32.67
N GLY A 1065 -11.95 -10.79 -32.39
CA GLY A 1065 -12.68 -11.17 -31.18
C GLY A 1065 -12.57 -10.18 -30.01
N TRP A 1066 -11.83 -9.08 -30.18
CA TRP A 1066 -11.79 -7.98 -29.21
C TRP A 1066 -12.65 -6.80 -29.66
N VAL A 1067 -13.37 -6.21 -28.72
CA VAL A 1067 -14.26 -5.05 -28.94
C VAL A 1067 -13.99 -4.05 -27.83
N LYS A 1068 -13.92 -2.76 -28.18
CA LYS A 1068 -13.67 -1.69 -27.20
C LYS A 1068 -14.82 -1.60 -26.20
N PRO A 1069 -14.59 -1.71 -24.88
CA PRO A 1069 -15.64 -1.63 -23.89
C PRO A 1069 -16.27 -0.24 -23.88
N THR A 1070 -17.55 -0.16 -23.56
CA THR A 1070 -18.27 1.11 -23.41
C THR A 1070 -18.28 1.57 -21.96
N ALA A 1071 -18.77 2.79 -21.72
CA ALA A 1071 -19.00 3.33 -20.38
C ALA A 1071 -19.84 2.40 -19.48
N GLN A 1072 -20.84 1.71 -20.07
CA GLN A 1072 -21.74 0.79 -19.37
C GLN A 1072 -21.28 -0.67 -19.39
N ALA A 1073 -20.23 -1.00 -20.15
CA ALA A 1073 -19.60 -2.31 -20.09
C ALA A 1073 -19.07 -2.55 -18.66
N SER A 1074 -19.03 -3.82 -18.27
CA SER A 1074 -18.57 -4.20 -16.95
C SER A 1074 -17.07 -3.93 -16.80
N ARG A 1075 -16.58 -3.89 -15.55
CA ARG A 1075 -15.14 -4.00 -15.30
C ARG A 1075 -14.60 -5.36 -15.83
N THR A 1076 -15.50 -6.34 -16.03
CA THR A 1076 -15.47 -7.66 -16.70
C THR A 1076 -15.46 -7.52 -18.23
N GLU A 1077 -15.22 -6.31 -18.76
CA GLU A 1077 -14.72 -6.06 -20.11
C GLU A 1077 -13.58 -5.02 -20.10
N LYS A 1078 -13.70 -3.95 -19.30
CA LYS A 1078 -12.74 -2.84 -19.23
C LYS A 1078 -11.32 -3.24 -18.85
N GLU A 1079 -11.17 -4.12 -17.86
CA GLU A 1079 -9.85 -4.40 -17.26
C GLU A 1079 -8.94 -5.24 -18.20
N LYS A 1080 -9.50 -6.15 -19.00
CA LYS A 1080 -8.75 -7.01 -19.93
C LYS A 1080 -8.47 -6.27 -21.22
N TRP A 1081 -9.34 -5.35 -21.61
CA TRP A 1081 -9.03 -4.39 -22.67
C TRP A 1081 -7.78 -3.59 -22.30
N ILE A 1082 -7.80 -2.90 -21.15
CA ILE A 1082 -6.69 -2.10 -20.65
C ILE A 1082 -5.41 -2.93 -20.48
N LYS A 1083 -5.53 -4.11 -19.86
CA LYS A 1083 -4.38 -4.99 -19.64
C LYS A 1083 -3.80 -5.54 -20.96
N ALA A 1084 -4.63 -6.05 -21.87
CA ALA A 1084 -4.17 -6.49 -23.18
C ALA A 1084 -3.55 -5.37 -24.02
N LYS A 1085 -4.07 -4.14 -23.90
CA LYS A 1085 -3.59 -2.94 -24.59
C LYS A 1085 -2.22 -2.47 -24.12
N TYR A 1086 -1.94 -2.53 -22.81
CA TYR A 1086 -0.79 -1.86 -22.22
C TYR A 1086 0.15 -2.75 -21.39
N GLU A 1087 -0.40 -3.67 -20.61
CA GLU A 1087 0.37 -4.70 -19.89
C GLU A 1087 0.96 -5.69 -20.93
N PHE A 1088 0.09 -6.18 -21.82
CA PHE A 1088 0.40 -7.22 -22.81
C PHE A 1088 0.74 -6.68 -24.20
N ARG A 1089 0.42 -5.40 -24.47
CA ARG A 1089 0.73 -4.67 -25.72
C ARG A 1089 0.13 -5.32 -26.98
N GLY A 1090 -0.84 -6.22 -26.81
CA GLY A 1090 -1.43 -7.08 -27.84
C GLY A 1090 -2.35 -6.37 -28.84
N PHE A 1091 -2.48 -5.05 -28.75
CA PHE A 1091 -3.11 -4.22 -29.79
C PHE A 1091 -2.13 -3.19 -30.41
N SER A 1092 -0.84 -3.18 -30.02
CA SER A 1092 0.17 -2.36 -30.71
C SER A 1092 0.35 -2.83 -32.16
N GLU A 1093 1.09 -2.06 -32.95
CA GLU A 1093 1.47 -2.51 -34.29
C GLU A 1093 2.31 -3.81 -34.20
N HIS A 1094 2.18 -4.70 -35.18
CA HIS A 1094 2.98 -5.93 -35.27
C HIS A 1094 4.04 -5.78 -36.37
N VAL A 1095 5.05 -4.95 -36.10
CA VAL A 1095 6.07 -4.60 -37.10
C VAL A 1095 7.25 -5.56 -37.04
N ASN A 1096 7.65 -6.07 -38.20
CA ASN A 1096 8.68 -7.10 -38.34
C ASN A 1096 10.11 -6.51 -38.31
N VAL A 1097 10.41 -5.69 -37.29
CA VAL A 1097 11.70 -5.01 -37.08
C VAL A 1097 12.45 -5.70 -35.93
N SER A 1098 13.75 -5.96 -36.11
CA SER A 1098 14.56 -6.56 -35.04
C SER A 1098 14.71 -5.61 -33.85
N MET A 1099 14.79 -6.17 -32.63
CA MET A 1099 14.94 -5.36 -31.41
C MET A 1099 16.16 -4.42 -31.47
N THR A 1100 17.25 -4.82 -32.14
CA THR A 1100 18.43 -3.96 -32.38
C THR A 1100 18.10 -2.72 -33.21
N GLY A 1101 17.19 -2.83 -34.20
CA GLY A 1101 16.67 -1.70 -34.97
C GLY A 1101 15.78 -0.79 -34.13
N ILE A 1102 14.99 -1.36 -33.22
CA ILE A 1102 14.15 -0.60 -32.27
C ILE A 1102 15.01 0.17 -31.27
N VAL A 1103 16.06 -0.44 -30.72
CA VAL A 1103 17.07 0.22 -29.87
C VAL A 1103 17.80 1.33 -30.63
N SER A 1104 18.13 1.13 -31.91
CA SER A 1104 18.72 2.18 -32.76
C SER A 1104 17.75 3.35 -32.99
N ARG A 1105 16.46 3.07 -33.20
CA ARG A 1105 15.40 4.10 -33.33
C ARG A 1105 15.23 4.88 -32.03
N LEU A 1106 15.25 4.20 -30.87
CA LEU A 1106 15.25 4.83 -29.55
C LEU A 1106 16.40 5.83 -29.37
N PHE A 1107 17.64 5.45 -29.71
CA PHE A 1107 18.80 6.36 -29.60
C PHE A 1107 18.73 7.54 -30.56
N GLN A 1108 18.29 7.31 -31.81
CA GLN A 1108 18.10 8.39 -32.78
C GLN A 1108 17.01 9.36 -32.32
N ALA A 1109 15.86 8.83 -31.89
CA ALA A 1109 14.73 9.60 -31.39
C ALA A 1109 15.10 10.44 -30.16
N ALA A 1110 15.82 9.86 -29.20
CA ALA A 1110 16.30 10.57 -28.03
C ALA A 1110 17.26 11.72 -28.38
N LYS A 1111 18.16 11.51 -29.36
CA LYS A 1111 19.07 12.52 -29.88
C LYS A 1111 18.36 13.62 -30.71
N GLN A 1112 17.16 13.35 -31.22
CA GLN A 1112 16.33 14.30 -31.98
C GLN A 1112 15.21 14.94 -31.14
N GLY A 1113 15.02 14.48 -29.90
CA GLY A 1113 13.91 14.87 -29.04
C GLY A 1113 12.54 14.30 -29.46
N ASN A 1114 12.47 13.41 -30.46
CA ASN A 1114 11.19 12.88 -30.96
C ASN A 1114 10.61 11.82 -30.03
N ILE A 1115 9.87 12.27 -29.04
CA ILE A 1115 9.28 11.43 -28.01
C ILE A 1115 8.25 10.44 -28.57
N HIS A 1116 7.55 10.78 -29.66
CA HIS A 1116 6.64 9.85 -30.34
C HIS A 1116 7.37 8.60 -30.89
N ASP A 1117 8.61 8.74 -31.38
CA ASP A 1117 9.42 7.60 -31.79
C ASP A 1117 9.95 6.80 -30.59
N ILE A 1118 10.40 7.46 -29.51
CA ILE A 1118 10.87 6.81 -28.28
C ILE A 1118 9.78 5.88 -27.75
N MET A 1119 8.56 6.40 -27.70
CA MET A 1119 7.35 5.73 -27.27
C MET A 1119 6.90 4.56 -28.14
N TRP A 1120 6.99 4.73 -29.46
CA TRP A 1120 6.72 3.63 -30.38
C TRP A 1120 7.67 2.47 -30.05
N CYS A 1121 8.95 2.77 -29.75
CA CYS A 1121 9.91 1.76 -29.32
C CYS A 1121 9.52 1.11 -27.97
N ILE A 1122 8.96 1.87 -27.03
CA ILE A 1122 8.49 1.34 -25.74
C ILE A 1122 7.30 0.40 -25.90
N ALA A 1123 6.27 0.74 -26.67
CA ALA A 1123 5.16 -0.17 -26.93
C ALA A 1123 5.64 -1.48 -27.57
N HIS A 1124 6.68 -1.43 -28.42
CA HIS A 1124 7.31 -2.59 -29.04
C HIS A 1124 8.34 -3.32 -28.16
N GLY A 1125 8.50 -2.95 -26.88
CA GLY A 1125 9.28 -3.73 -25.91
C GLY A 1125 10.74 -3.35 -25.75
N VAL A 1126 11.16 -2.14 -26.17
CA VAL A 1126 12.54 -1.68 -25.95
C VAL A 1126 12.86 -1.53 -24.46
N ASP A 1127 14.07 -1.91 -24.04
CA ASP A 1127 14.60 -1.45 -22.75
C ASP A 1127 15.12 -0.02 -22.91
N ILE A 1128 14.50 0.90 -22.18
CA ILE A 1128 14.84 2.32 -22.15
C ILE A 1128 16.26 2.60 -21.63
N ASN A 1129 16.84 1.64 -20.90
CA ASN A 1129 18.19 1.66 -20.34
C ASN A 1129 19.26 1.03 -21.24
N SER A 1130 18.89 0.64 -22.47
CA SER A 1130 19.84 0.19 -23.49
C SER A 1130 21.01 1.18 -23.62
N VAL A 1131 22.22 0.65 -23.81
CA VAL A 1131 23.45 1.44 -24.03
C VAL A 1131 23.96 1.27 -25.46
N GLN A 1132 24.45 2.36 -26.07
CA GLN A 1132 25.06 2.30 -27.39
C GLN A 1132 26.46 1.68 -27.29
N GLU A 1133 26.70 0.54 -27.95
CA GLU A 1133 27.91 -0.29 -27.75
C GLU A 1133 29.25 0.47 -27.84
N ALA A 1134 29.35 1.44 -28.76
CA ALA A 1134 30.58 2.19 -29.03
C ALA A 1134 30.90 3.30 -28.00
N THR A 1135 29.89 3.91 -27.38
CA THR A 1135 30.08 5.09 -26.47
C THR A 1135 29.53 4.86 -25.07
N LYS A 1136 28.75 3.79 -24.87
CA LYS A 1136 27.90 3.52 -23.69
C LYS A 1136 26.89 4.62 -23.33
N ASP A 1137 26.68 5.62 -24.19
CA ASP A 1137 25.57 6.57 -24.02
C ASP A 1137 24.25 5.78 -23.98
N THR A 1138 23.38 6.06 -23.00
CA THR A 1138 21.96 5.65 -23.03
C THR A 1138 21.13 6.68 -23.80
N ALA A 1139 19.87 6.37 -24.10
CA ALA A 1139 18.92 7.35 -24.62
C ALA A 1139 18.89 8.65 -23.77
N LEU A 1140 18.95 8.54 -22.44
CA LEU A 1140 18.95 9.68 -21.53
C LEU A 1140 20.24 10.52 -21.65
N HIS A 1141 21.40 9.89 -21.82
CA HIS A 1141 22.65 10.62 -22.13
C HIS A 1141 22.52 11.38 -23.45
N LEU A 1142 21.98 10.76 -24.50
CA LEU A 1142 21.84 11.38 -25.82
C LEU A 1142 20.88 12.58 -25.81
N GLY A 1143 19.73 12.47 -25.12
CA GLY A 1143 18.81 13.60 -24.94
C GLY A 1143 19.41 14.74 -24.12
N ALA A 1144 20.14 14.41 -23.05
CA ALA A 1144 20.79 15.39 -22.17
C ALA A 1144 21.94 16.14 -22.87
N LYS A 1145 22.68 15.45 -23.74
CA LYS A 1145 23.75 15.96 -24.60
C LYS A 1145 23.23 16.82 -25.75
N ALA A 1146 21.99 16.58 -26.19
CA ALA A 1146 21.33 17.30 -27.29
C ALA A 1146 20.50 18.52 -26.83
N GLY A 1147 20.25 18.68 -25.53
CA GLY A 1147 19.47 19.82 -25.01
C GLY A 1147 17.96 19.59 -24.96
N HIS A 1148 17.49 18.35 -25.06
CA HIS A 1148 16.06 18.04 -25.11
C HIS A 1148 15.50 17.70 -23.72
N ALA A 1149 15.17 18.73 -22.93
CA ALA A 1149 14.66 18.57 -21.56
C ALA A 1149 13.46 17.61 -21.47
N LEU A 1150 12.48 17.75 -22.36
CA LEU A 1150 11.24 16.96 -22.33
C LEU A 1150 11.45 15.53 -22.79
N CYS A 1151 12.41 15.33 -23.69
CA CYS A 1151 12.85 13.99 -24.08
C CYS A 1151 13.53 13.29 -22.90
N CYS A 1152 14.38 14.01 -22.15
CA CYS A 1152 14.97 13.47 -20.94
C CYS A 1152 13.89 13.09 -19.94
N GLU A 1153 12.94 13.98 -19.67
CA GLU A 1153 11.83 13.70 -18.75
C GLU A 1153 10.97 12.51 -19.20
N TYR A 1154 10.70 12.36 -20.50
CA TYR A 1154 9.96 11.22 -21.03
C TYR A 1154 10.70 9.91 -20.78
N LEU A 1155 12.01 9.93 -20.98
CA LEU A 1155 12.88 8.81 -20.69
C LEU A 1155 12.91 8.53 -19.17
N LEU A 1156 13.03 9.54 -18.31
CA LEU A 1156 12.96 9.38 -16.84
C LEU A 1156 11.67 8.70 -16.41
N GLN A 1157 10.54 9.12 -16.94
CA GLN A 1157 9.26 8.54 -16.57
C GLN A 1157 8.97 7.19 -17.21
N ASN A 1158 9.72 6.79 -18.24
CA ASN A 1158 9.87 5.40 -18.66
C ASN A 1158 10.74 4.54 -17.71
N GLY A 1159 11.45 5.15 -16.77
CA GLY A 1159 12.42 4.46 -15.92
C GLY A 1159 13.85 4.45 -16.49
N ALA A 1160 14.21 5.43 -17.31
CA ALA A 1160 15.61 5.63 -17.71
C ALA A 1160 16.47 6.06 -16.51
N SER A 1161 17.57 5.35 -16.33
CA SER A 1161 18.43 5.46 -15.16
C SER A 1161 19.39 6.64 -15.29
N GLN A 1162 19.28 7.54 -14.33
CA GLN A 1162 20.20 8.67 -14.11
C GLN A 1162 21.54 8.24 -13.51
N THR A 1163 21.68 6.96 -13.12
CA THR A 1163 22.87 6.41 -12.43
C THR A 1163 23.75 5.52 -13.33
N LEU A 1164 23.31 5.25 -14.56
CA LEU A 1164 24.19 4.71 -15.60
C LEU A 1164 25.16 5.80 -16.05
N VAL A 1165 26.37 5.40 -16.45
CA VAL A 1165 27.41 6.31 -16.95
C VAL A 1165 27.81 5.97 -18.39
N ASP A 1166 28.23 6.99 -19.13
CA ASP A 1166 28.82 6.82 -20.46
C ASP A 1166 30.21 6.19 -20.42
N GLY A 1167 30.82 6.01 -21.60
CA GLY A 1167 32.16 5.43 -21.77
C GLY A 1167 33.30 6.27 -21.17
N GLU A 1168 33.02 7.50 -20.73
CA GLU A 1168 33.97 8.39 -20.04
C GLU A 1168 33.64 8.49 -18.53
N ASN A 1169 32.80 7.58 -18.00
CA ASN A 1169 32.32 7.52 -16.61
C ASN A 1169 31.52 8.77 -16.16
N ARG A 1170 30.82 9.45 -17.08
CA ARG A 1170 29.99 10.62 -16.78
C ARG A 1170 28.51 10.23 -16.64
N LEU A 1171 27.80 10.85 -15.69
CA LEU A 1171 26.33 10.72 -15.58
C LEU A 1171 25.62 11.59 -16.64
N PRO A 1172 24.33 11.36 -16.95
CA PRO A 1172 23.56 12.22 -17.84
C PRO A 1172 23.57 13.70 -17.42
N SER A 1173 23.59 13.97 -16.11
CA SER A 1173 23.73 15.32 -15.55
C SER A 1173 25.09 15.96 -15.86
N ASP A 1174 26.17 15.19 -15.83
CA ASP A 1174 27.51 15.68 -16.15
C ASP A 1174 27.66 15.93 -17.65
N VAL A 1175 27.05 15.08 -18.48
CA VAL A 1175 26.98 15.28 -19.93
C VAL A 1175 26.14 16.52 -20.27
N ALA A 1176 25.00 16.75 -19.63
CA ALA A 1176 24.23 17.99 -19.76
C ALA A 1176 25.05 19.22 -19.34
N LYS A 1177 25.79 19.13 -18.22
CA LYS A 1177 26.68 20.21 -17.76
C LYS A 1177 27.77 20.54 -18.78
N LEU A 1178 28.44 19.53 -19.35
CA LEU A 1178 29.50 19.70 -20.36
C LEU A 1178 28.96 20.22 -21.70
N ALA A 1179 27.71 19.89 -22.04
CA ALA A 1179 27.01 20.45 -23.19
C ALA A 1179 26.46 21.89 -22.94
N GLY A 1180 26.58 22.42 -21.71
CA GLY A 1180 26.12 23.76 -21.34
C GLY A 1180 24.66 23.84 -20.87
N PHE A 1181 23.93 22.72 -20.87
CA PHE A 1181 22.52 22.64 -20.47
C PHE A 1181 22.38 22.48 -18.95
N GLU A 1182 22.85 23.48 -18.20
CA GLU A 1182 22.80 23.51 -16.73
C GLU A 1182 21.36 23.36 -16.19
N HIS A 1183 20.32 23.79 -16.94
CA HIS A 1183 18.92 23.57 -16.57
C HIS A 1183 18.50 22.09 -16.67
N ILE A 1184 18.94 21.35 -17.69
CA ILE A 1184 18.68 19.89 -17.80
C ILE A 1184 19.45 19.14 -16.71
N LYS A 1185 20.70 19.54 -16.45
CA LYS A 1185 21.46 19.03 -15.31
C LYS A 1185 20.74 19.30 -13.98
N LEU A 1186 20.18 20.48 -13.77
CA LEU A 1186 19.42 20.78 -12.54
C LEU A 1186 18.14 19.94 -12.44
N MET A 1187 17.39 19.77 -13.53
CA MET A 1187 16.25 18.84 -13.59
C MET A 1187 16.68 17.39 -13.29
N LEU A 1188 17.75 16.87 -13.90
CA LEU A 1188 18.29 15.54 -13.62
C LEU A 1188 18.83 15.40 -12.18
N LEU A 1189 19.42 16.44 -11.60
CA LEU A 1189 19.90 16.43 -10.21
C LEU A 1189 18.77 16.61 -9.19
N GLN A 1190 17.63 17.19 -9.60
CA GLN A 1190 16.40 17.23 -8.84
C GLN A 1190 15.72 15.85 -8.90
N ARG A 1191 15.48 15.32 -10.09
CA ARG A 1191 14.93 13.98 -10.38
C ARG A 1191 15.75 12.79 -9.87
N MET A 1192 16.96 13.03 -9.35
CA MET A 1192 17.82 12.04 -8.69
C MET A 1192 17.88 12.21 -7.15
N ARG A 1193 17.21 13.24 -6.61
CA ARG A 1193 16.87 13.38 -5.18
C ARG A 1193 15.43 12.98 -4.90
N GLU A 1194 14.58 13.17 -5.90
CA GLU A 1194 13.23 12.63 -6.06
C GLU A 1194 13.25 11.17 -6.54
#